data_AF-A0A7S4AG05-F1
#
_entry.id   AF-A0A7S4AG05-F1
#
_cell.length_a   1.000
_cell.length_b   1.000
_cell.length_c   1.000
_cell.angle_alpha   90.00
_cell.angle_beta   90.00
_cell.angle_gamma   90.00
#
_symmetry.space_group_name_H-M   'P 1'
#
loop_
_entity.id
_entity.type
_entity.pdbx_description
1 polymer ?
#
loop_
_entity_poly.entity_id
_entity_poly.type
_entity_poly.pdbx_seq_one_letter_code
_entity_poly.pdbx_strand_id
1 'polypeptide(L)'
;MSVFRGNDCEALECVATDSMPCKNGEVGNIFYWSSESDEDYYVFVHSVNSSDDTAQLATFSDGSLLLNVLSFPMTPNDECDSADNVLTDGSFYYGVTEGATPEIGYNSTCGIESAGVWYKVNGTGSSLQATTCLPETDHSTQIHIFSGESCGALTCISVEANNSAVCSDANIATNSATVNWESETDVEYFILVGSGDGSVGKFGLKVTELNAATNNACTGAESVLPGATGTSSIAAATNSFPYGAYCGLPLDTAGVWYEMEGTGNGMSFSTCPGNDYSSAISVFTGSDCDELQCVTGVATGDPNCGYDGVTATWLSQTNETYYIYVHGSAPNSYGSFEFLVDEFEISESNSVCSEALPLTDNESSFIQDSTENATYSAPTDTCGVEITSPGLWYTFEGTGYPFEISACKSDASNDTDTFDPSISLFSGKSCGELECVSGTTFSDQICGAIDDLNTTNRFLQDSTSSPDSFPPGRSVVNSQEGVTYHLLLHGQGPSSLNDTNFGDNVGNFELTVRSLAPPSAPPTAAPASFAPSAAPSIAAMSPSSPAQEESSKSKKSNKNLYWLLLLLLLLIPLVPIVVCCYLKCSKSKKEGDETKDARELDSEEAPSDYEQFFTEEMELNINEPHVAEEMESTSTDDDSSSNSSDDDSLSSSTSTDDDSLSISTDDVSNIKIGKFGNCVCS
;
A
#
# COMPACT_ATOMS: atom_id res chain seq x y z
N MET A 1 16.25 -18.45 19.62
CA MET A 1 16.37 -18.75 21.07
C MET A 1 15.54 -19.99 21.34
N SER A 2 15.78 -20.73 22.42
CA SER A 2 14.89 -21.81 22.85
C SER A 2 14.60 -21.67 24.35
N VAL A 3 13.35 -21.89 24.75
CA VAL A 3 12.93 -21.90 26.14
C VAL A 3 12.56 -23.32 26.54
N PHE A 4 12.99 -23.73 27.72
CA PHE A 4 12.72 -25.05 28.29
C PHE A 4 12.12 -24.90 29.70
N ARG A 5 11.29 -25.87 30.11
CA ARG A 5 10.79 -26.01 31.49
C ARG A 5 11.21 -27.34 32.08
N GLY A 6 11.39 -27.40 33.40
CA GLY A 6 11.60 -28.66 34.12
C GLY A 6 12.46 -28.52 35.37
N ASN A 7 12.62 -29.62 36.12
CA ASN A 7 13.35 -29.59 37.40
C ASN A 7 14.84 -29.93 37.29
N ASP A 8 15.29 -30.49 36.17
CA ASP A 8 16.69 -30.82 35.90
C ASP A 8 16.97 -30.90 34.39
N CYS A 9 18.26 -30.87 34.03
CA CYS A 9 18.72 -30.89 32.63
C CYS A 9 18.50 -32.22 31.89
N GLU A 10 18.06 -33.29 32.55
CA GLU A 10 17.76 -34.59 31.92
C GLU A 10 16.26 -34.75 31.61
N ALA A 11 15.41 -33.90 32.19
CA ALA A 11 13.95 -33.90 32.04
C ALA A 11 13.36 -32.58 31.50
N LEU A 12 14.15 -31.79 30.75
CA LEU A 12 13.68 -30.54 30.15
C LEU A 12 12.70 -30.78 28.99
N GLU A 13 11.53 -30.14 29.07
CA GLU A 13 10.56 -30.04 27.96
C GLU A 13 10.76 -28.72 27.21
N CYS A 14 10.64 -28.75 25.88
CA CYS A 14 10.57 -27.52 25.08
C CYS A 14 9.28 -26.77 25.38
N VAL A 15 9.38 -25.47 25.63
CA VAL A 15 8.25 -24.55 25.73
C VAL A 15 8.01 -23.97 24.34
N ALA A 16 6.76 -23.90 23.90
CA ALA A 16 6.41 -23.20 22.67
C ALA A 16 6.66 -21.70 22.85
N THR A 17 7.28 -21.06 21.85
CA THR A 17 7.60 -19.63 21.91
C THR A 17 7.23 -18.96 20.60
N ASP A 18 6.51 -17.86 20.69
CA ASP A 18 6.33 -16.94 19.56
C ASP A 18 7.49 -15.94 19.53
N SER A 19 7.83 -15.43 18.35
CA SER A 19 8.98 -14.53 18.21
C SER A 19 8.80 -13.47 17.14
N MET A 20 8.96 -12.21 17.53
CA MET A 20 9.01 -11.07 16.60
C MET A 20 10.46 -10.59 16.41
N PRO A 21 10.86 -10.16 15.20
CA PRO A 21 12.13 -9.47 15.01
C PRO A 21 12.12 -8.14 15.79
N CYS A 22 13.28 -7.70 16.25
CA CYS A 22 13.39 -6.34 16.79
C CYS A 22 13.17 -5.32 15.65
N LYS A 23 12.33 -4.32 15.88
CA LYS A 23 12.08 -3.22 14.94
C LYS A 23 13.15 -2.12 15.12
N ASN A 24 13.09 -1.05 14.31
CA ASN A 24 13.99 0.11 14.36
C ASN A 24 15.49 -0.17 14.11
N GLY A 25 15.82 -1.23 13.37
CA GLY A 25 17.19 -1.54 12.94
C GLY A 25 18.07 -2.24 13.99
N GLU A 26 17.49 -2.62 15.14
CA GLU A 26 18.17 -3.49 16.09
C GLU A 26 18.25 -4.94 15.57
N VAL A 27 19.39 -5.60 15.77
CA VAL A 27 19.59 -6.99 15.34
C VAL A 27 19.23 -7.94 16.48
N GLY A 28 18.01 -8.49 16.44
CA GLY A 28 17.52 -9.39 17.48
C GLY A 28 16.13 -9.96 17.19
N ASN A 29 15.61 -10.72 18.16
CA ASN A 29 14.21 -11.13 18.21
C ASN A 29 13.74 -11.07 19.67
N ILE A 30 12.51 -10.61 19.89
CA ILE A 30 11.78 -10.71 21.14
C ILE A 30 11.06 -12.07 21.12
N PHE A 31 11.06 -12.80 22.23
CA PHE A 31 10.39 -14.11 22.36
C PHE A 31 9.37 -14.07 23.49
N TYR A 32 8.21 -14.68 23.25
CA TYR A 32 7.05 -14.70 24.14
C TYR A 32 6.73 -16.14 24.52
N TRP A 33 6.38 -16.38 25.79
CA TRP A 33 5.87 -17.66 26.27
C TRP A 33 5.07 -17.48 27.56
N SER A 34 4.08 -18.34 27.78
CA SER A 34 3.36 -18.39 29.07
C SER A 34 4.19 -19.14 30.12
N SER A 35 4.30 -18.59 31.32
CA SER A 35 4.98 -19.22 32.47
C SER A 35 4.00 -19.65 33.56
N GLU A 36 4.12 -20.88 34.06
CA GLU A 36 3.41 -21.37 35.24
C GLU A 36 4.14 -20.96 36.54
N SER A 37 3.37 -20.70 37.61
CA SER A 37 3.93 -20.39 38.92
C SER A 37 4.66 -21.59 39.53
N ASP A 38 5.80 -21.35 40.20
CA ASP A 38 6.64 -22.35 40.84
C ASP A 38 7.34 -23.37 39.89
N GLU A 39 7.38 -23.12 38.58
CA GLU A 39 8.21 -23.87 37.62
C GLU A 39 9.55 -23.17 37.30
N ASP A 40 10.63 -23.94 37.17
CA ASP A 40 11.95 -23.46 36.71
C ASP A 40 12.00 -23.45 35.16
N TYR A 41 12.28 -22.27 34.59
CA TYR A 41 12.48 -22.06 33.15
C TYR A 41 13.97 -21.82 32.80
N TYR A 42 14.40 -22.36 31.66
CA TYR A 42 15.77 -22.25 31.16
C TYR A 42 15.77 -21.64 29.75
N VAL A 43 16.40 -20.49 29.61
CA VAL A 43 16.55 -19.80 28.33
C VAL A 43 17.90 -20.15 27.70
N PHE A 44 17.88 -20.73 26.50
CA PHE A 44 19.07 -21.05 25.72
C PHE A 44 19.20 -20.12 24.52
N VAL A 45 20.21 -19.24 24.57
CA VAL A 45 20.57 -18.33 23.47
C VAL A 45 21.71 -18.97 22.67
N HIS A 46 21.52 -19.10 21.37
CA HIS A 46 22.52 -19.61 20.43
C HIS A 46 22.46 -18.80 19.13
N SER A 47 23.58 -18.74 18.41
CA SER A 47 23.57 -18.24 17.04
C SER A 47 22.90 -19.23 16.08
N VAL A 48 22.30 -18.69 15.03
CA VAL A 48 21.87 -19.44 13.84
C VAL A 48 22.71 -18.96 12.67
N ASN A 49 23.07 -19.85 11.75
CA ASN A 49 23.69 -19.42 10.49
C ASN A 49 22.62 -18.68 9.68
N SER A 50 22.97 -17.51 9.14
CA SER A 50 22.13 -16.88 8.12
C SER A 50 21.99 -17.83 6.93
N SER A 51 20.77 -17.93 6.39
CA SER A 51 20.43 -18.84 5.29
C SER A 51 20.91 -18.36 3.92
N ASP A 52 21.94 -17.51 3.87
CA ASP A 52 22.59 -17.11 2.63
C ASP A 52 23.57 -18.22 2.21
N ASP A 53 23.13 -19.09 1.29
CA ASP A 53 23.79 -20.34 0.91
C ASP A 53 25.03 -20.13 0.02
N THR A 54 25.69 -18.96 0.16
CA THR A 54 26.89 -18.55 -0.58
C THR A 54 28.17 -18.67 0.26
N ALA A 55 28.34 -19.85 0.86
CA ALA A 55 29.61 -20.46 1.24
C ALA A 55 30.79 -19.53 1.65
N GLN A 56 31.00 -19.34 2.96
CA GLN A 56 32.25 -19.80 3.62
C GLN A 56 32.04 -20.10 5.11
N LEU A 57 32.69 -21.18 5.55
CA LEU A 57 33.21 -21.48 6.90
C LEU A 57 32.41 -21.06 8.14
N ALA A 58 32.15 -22.05 9.00
CA ALA A 58 31.64 -21.95 10.36
C ALA A 58 32.38 -20.96 11.30
N THR A 59 32.16 -19.66 11.12
CA THR A 59 32.26 -18.66 12.15
C THR A 59 30.97 -18.68 12.94
N PHE A 60 30.97 -19.36 14.09
CA PHE A 60 30.03 -19.00 15.15
C PHE A 60 30.25 -17.53 15.41
N SER A 61 29.25 -16.68 15.13
CA SER A 61 29.35 -15.25 15.41
C SER A 61 29.58 -15.07 16.92
N ASP A 62 30.78 -14.64 17.30
CA ASP A 62 31.09 -14.22 18.65
C ASP A 62 30.72 -12.75 18.81
N GLY A 63 29.95 -12.45 19.84
CA GLY A 63 29.40 -11.13 20.07
C GLY A 63 28.86 -10.97 21.48
N SER A 64 28.70 -9.72 21.89
CA SER A 64 27.93 -9.37 23.08
C SER A 64 26.44 -9.51 22.77
N LEU A 65 25.67 -10.08 23.69
CA LEU A 65 24.22 -10.10 23.63
C LEU A 65 23.64 -9.32 24.82
N LEU A 66 22.60 -8.55 24.57
CA LEU A 66 21.73 -8.03 25.62
C LEU A 66 20.56 -9.00 25.75
N LEU A 67 20.35 -9.54 26.96
CA LEU A 67 19.18 -10.36 27.27
C LEU A 67 18.41 -9.65 28.38
N ASN A 68 17.23 -9.16 28.05
CA ASN A 68 16.24 -8.72 29.03
C ASN A 68 15.18 -9.82 29.15
N VAL A 69 14.76 -10.13 30.38
CA VAL A 69 13.68 -11.09 30.64
C VAL A 69 12.69 -10.37 31.54
N LEU A 70 11.52 -10.09 30.98
CA LEU A 70 10.41 -9.41 31.64
C LEU A 70 9.28 -10.43 31.84
N SER A 71 8.52 -10.26 32.92
CA SER A 71 7.37 -11.09 33.23
C SER A 71 6.18 -10.21 33.56
N PHE A 72 5.07 -10.43 32.86
CA PHE A 72 3.87 -9.63 32.99
C PHE A 72 2.68 -10.52 33.37
N PRO A 73 1.66 -9.99 34.07
CA PRO A 73 0.40 -10.70 34.24
C PRO A 73 -0.28 -10.88 32.88
N MET A 74 -0.95 -12.02 32.67
CA MET A 74 -1.74 -12.26 31.47
C MET A 74 -2.85 -11.22 31.34
N THR A 75 -2.92 -10.56 30.19
CA THR A 75 -4.01 -9.68 29.75
C THR A 75 -5.29 -10.53 29.56
N PRO A 76 -6.45 -10.17 30.17
CA PRO A 76 -7.66 -10.99 30.05
C PRO A 76 -8.18 -11.14 28.62
N ASN A 77 -7.92 -10.13 27.80
CA ASN A 77 -8.33 -9.99 26.40
C ASN A 77 -7.14 -10.15 25.42
N ASP A 78 -6.14 -10.95 25.80
CA ASP A 78 -4.97 -11.25 24.96
C ASP A 78 -5.35 -12.05 23.70
N GLU A 79 -6.31 -12.97 23.81
CA GLU A 79 -6.76 -13.81 22.71
C GLU A 79 -8.04 -13.21 22.07
N CYS A 80 -8.16 -13.29 20.73
CA CYS A 80 -9.37 -12.87 20.03
C CYS A 80 -10.67 -13.53 20.55
N ASP A 81 -10.62 -14.81 20.95
CA ASP A 81 -11.77 -15.52 21.53
C ASP A 81 -12.17 -14.97 22.92
N SER A 82 -11.27 -14.25 23.60
CA SER A 82 -11.49 -13.57 24.88
C SER A 82 -11.66 -12.05 24.78
N ALA A 83 -11.84 -11.51 23.56
CA ALA A 83 -11.97 -10.08 23.29
C ALA A 83 -13.02 -9.38 24.16
N ASP A 84 -12.61 -8.26 24.77
CA ASP A 84 -13.45 -7.51 25.71
C ASP A 84 -14.55 -6.71 24.99
N ASN A 85 -15.74 -6.66 25.58
CA ASN A 85 -16.89 -6.03 24.93
C ASN A 85 -16.86 -4.51 25.15
N VAL A 86 -16.88 -3.74 24.06
CA VAL A 86 -16.96 -2.26 24.09
C VAL A 86 -18.28 -1.76 23.49
N LEU A 87 -18.69 -0.57 23.92
CA LEU A 87 -19.92 0.10 23.49
C LEU A 87 -19.60 1.28 22.56
N THR A 88 -20.53 1.58 21.66
CA THR A 88 -20.46 2.73 20.73
C THR A 88 -20.92 4.05 21.35
N ASP A 89 -21.09 4.10 22.67
CA ASP A 89 -21.58 5.28 23.42
C ASP A 89 -20.46 6.26 23.84
N GLY A 90 -19.22 6.02 23.40
CA GLY A 90 -18.06 6.82 23.77
C GLY A 90 -17.55 6.57 25.19
N SER A 91 -18.00 5.48 25.84
CA SER A 91 -17.41 4.99 27.09
C SER A 91 -15.91 4.82 26.95
N PHE A 92 -15.19 5.20 28.00
CA PHE A 92 -13.74 5.08 28.08
C PHE A 92 -13.34 3.71 28.59
N TYR A 93 -12.50 3.01 27.83
CA TYR A 93 -11.89 1.74 28.17
C TYR A 93 -10.40 1.95 28.43
N TYR A 94 -9.88 1.35 29.49
CA TYR A 94 -8.46 1.36 29.81
C TYR A 94 -7.82 0.06 29.34
N GLY A 95 -6.71 0.14 28.62
CA GLY A 95 -6.00 -1.00 28.08
C GLY A 95 -4.49 -0.94 28.30
N VAL A 96 -3.86 -2.10 28.18
CA VAL A 96 -2.41 -2.29 28.33
C VAL A 96 -1.98 -3.34 27.31
N THR A 97 -1.00 -3.02 26.47
CA THR A 97 -0.34 -3.95 25.52
C THR A 97 0.92 -4.58 26.12
N GLU A 98 1.43 -4.04 27.23
CA GLU A 98 2.53 -4.62 27.99
C GLU A 98 2.13 -5.98 28.58
N GLY A 99 2.82 -7.03 28.15
CA GLY A 99 2.50 -8.42 28.51
C GLY A 99 1.61 -9.17 27.52
N ALA A 100 1.09 -8.49 26.50
CA ALA A 100 0.29 -9.12 25.47
C ALA A 100 1.14 -10.03 24.55
N THR A 101 0.53 -11.07 23.99
CA THR A 101 1.17 -11.94 23.00
C THR A 101 1.13 -11.33 21.59
N PRO A 102 2.14 -11.62 20.75
CA PRO A 102 2.16 -11.13 19.38
C PRO A 102 1.27 -11.97 18.47
N GLU A 103 0.49 -11.30 17.63
CA GLU A 103 -0.48 -11.96 16.74
C GLU A 103 0.17 -12.51 15.47
N ILE A 104 1.07 -13.49 15.66
CA ILE A 104 1.88 -14.10 14.62
C ILE A 104 1.11 -15.24 13.96
N GLY A 105 1.05 -15.25 12.62
CA GLY A 105 0.47 -16.36 11.86
C GLY A 105 -1.01 -16.19 11.50
N TYR A 106 -1.64 -15.08 11.90
CA TYR A 106 -2.83 -14.61 11.19
C TYR A 106 -2.43 -14.26 9.76
N ASN A 107 -2.93 -15.05 8.80
CA ASN A 107 -2.86 -14.74 7.37
C ASN A 107 -3.88 -13.64 7.02
N SER A 108 -3.80 -12.52 7.75
CA SER A 108 -4.60 -11.33 7.56
C SER A 108 -3.95 -10.46 6.48
N THR A 109 -4.77 -9.90 5.59
CA THR A 109 -4.29 -9.13 4.43
C THR A 109 -3.59 -7.83 4.82
N CYS A 110 -3.87 -7.27 6.01
CA CYS A 110 -3.41 -5.95 6.43
C CYS A 110 -2.20 -5.94 7.40
N GLY A 111 -1.48 -7.06 7.54
CA GLY A 111 -0.13 -7.08 8.13
C GLY A 111 -0.07 -6.80 9.64
N ILE A 112 -0.65 -7.69 10.46
CA ILE A 112 -0.47 -7.62 11.91
C ILE A 112 0.96 -8.01 12.28
N GLU A 113 1.71 -7.10 12.88
CA GLU A 113 3.08 -7.33 13.36
C GLU A 113 3.32 -6.72 14.75
N SER A 114 2.49 -7.07 15.72
CA SER A 114 2.57 -6.53 17.07
C SER A 114 2.03 -7.46 18.15
N ALA A 115 2.49 -7.21 19.38
CA ALA A 115 1.74 -7.56 20.58
C ALA A 115 0.56 -6.60 20.72
N GLY A 116 -0.62 -7.12 21.04
CA GLY A 116 -1.83 -6.31 21.13
C GLY A 116 -2.95 -7.03 21.85
N VAL A 117 -3.98 -6.29 22.22
CA VAL A 117 -5.13 -6.82 22.96
C VAL A 117 -6.44 -6.55 22.22
N TRP A 118 -7.38 -7.47 22.39
CA TRP A 118 -8.61 -7.51 21.60
C TRP A 118 -9.81 -6.90 22.32
N TYR A 119 -10.62 -6.19 21.54
CA TYR A 119 -11.95 -5.77 21.90
C TYR A 119 -12.94 -6.18 20.81
N LYS A 120 -14.22 -6.12 21.12
CA LYS A 120 -15.28 -6.35 20.14
C LYS A 120 -16.51 -5.49 20.37
N VAL A 121 -17.15 -5.14 19.27
CA VAL A 121 -18.28 -4.22 19.22
C VAL A 121 -19.31 -4.67 18.18
N ASN A 122 -20.58 -4.49 18.46
CA ASN A 122 -21.63 -4.70 17.46
C ASN A 122 -21.79 -3.44 16.61
N GLY A 123 -21.78 -3.60 15.29
CA GLY A 123 -22.08 -2.55 14.34
C GLY A 123 -23.51 -2.05 14.48
N THR A 124 -23.72 -0.76 14.19
CA THR A 124 -25.02 -0.10 14.36
C THR A 124 -25.75 0.10 13.03
N GLY A 125 -25.06 -0.03 11.89
CA GLY A 125 -25.57 0.38 10.58
C GLY A 125 -25.12 1.78 10.16
N SER A 126 -24.27 2.41 10.97
CA SER A 126 -23.60 3.69 10.69
C SER A 126 -22.08 3.48 10.66
N SER A 127 -21.34 4.45 10.13
CA SER A 127 -19.89 4.50 10.29
C SER A 127 -19.50 4.53 11.77
N LEU A 128 -18.51 3.75 12.17
CA LEU A 128 -17.94 3.74 13.52
C LEU A 128 -16.51 4.29 13.50
N GLN A 129 -16.11 4.85 14.64
CA GLN A 129 -14.76 5.31 14.91
C GLN A 129 -14.25 4.64 16.19
N ALA A 130 -13.04 4.08 16.13
CA ALA A 130 -12.28 3.65 17.30
C ALA A 130 -11.04 4.53 17.41
N THR A 131 -10.77 5.05 18.62
CA THR A 131 -9.66 5.99 18.84
C THR A 131 -8.93 5.74 20.14
N THR A 132 -7.61 5.82 20.07
CA THR A 132 -6.69 5.90 21.21
C THR A 132 -6.10 7.30 21.41
N CYS A 133 -6.62 8.33 20.71
CA CYS A 133 -6.27 9.75 20.90
C CYS A 133 -6.74 10.24 22.29
N LEU A 134 -6.06 9.80 23.35
CA LEU A 134 -6.47 9.95 24.74
C LEU A 134 -5.23 10.15 25.65
N PRO A 135 -5.29 10.95 26.73
CA PRO A 135 -4.14 11.26 27.59
C PRO A 135 -3.48 10.06 28.26
N GLU A 136 -4.19 8.93 28.35
CA GLU A 136 -3.71 7.67 28.93
C GLU A 136 -2.86 6.83 27.96
N THR A 137 -2.73 7.26 26.70
CA THR A 137 -1.93 6.60 25.66
C THR A 137 -0.47 7.07 25.71
N ASP A 138 0.44 6.17 26.14
CA ASP A 138 1.84 6.48 26.42
C ASP A 138 2.87 5.86 25.43
N HIS A 139 2.40 5.07 24.46
CA HIS A 139 3.21 4.41 23.42
C HIS A 139 2.58 4.55 22.03
N SER A 140 3.30 4.18 20.97
CA SER A 140 2.76 4.15 19.60
C SER A 140 1.66 3.11 19.49
N THR A 141 0.50 3.49 18.99
CA THR A 141 -0.64 2.60 18.81
C THR A 141 -0.98 2.44 17.33
N GLN A 142 -1.46 1.25 17.01
CA GLN A 142 -2.04 0.87 15.73
C GLN A 142 -3.31 0.09 16.02
N ILE A 143 -4.41 0.47 15.37
CA ILE A 143 -5.71 -0.16 15.54
C ILE A 143 -6.04 -0.90 14.24
N HIS A 144 -6.34 -2.19 14.35
CA HIS A 144 -6.85 -3.00 13.25
C HIS A 144 -8.32 -3.33 13.50
N ILE A 145 -9.14 -3.25 12.46
CA ILE A 145 -10.56 -3.62 12.48
C ILE A 145 -10.77 -4.86 11.62
N PHE A 146 -11.42 -5.86 12.19
CA PHE A 146 -11.77 -7.10 11.51
C PHE A 146 -13.27 -7.41 11.63
N SER A 147 -13.77 -8.23 10.71
CA SER A 147 -15.06 -8.92 10.84
C SER A 147 -14.94 -10.37 10.39
N GLY A 148 -15.84 -11.24 10.87
CA GLY A 148 -15.86 -12.66 10.48
C GLY A 148 -16.68 -13.53 11.44
N GLU A 149 -16.94 -14.78 11.05
CA GLU A 149 -17.73 -15.72 11.87
C GLU A 149 -16.95 -16.28 13.08
N SER A 150 -15.62 -16.15 13.09
CA SER A 150 -14.72 -16.60 14.17
C SER A 150 -13.31 -16.02 13.99
N CYS A 151 -12.50 -16.02 15.05
CA CYS A 151 -11.11 -15.55 15.03
C CYS A 151 -10.26 -16.21 13.93
N GLY A 152 -10.42 -17.52 13.71
CA GLY A 152 -9.73 -18.25 12.63
C GLY A 152 -10.21 -17.96 11.19
N ALA A 153 -11.16 -17.03 11.02
CA ALA A 153 -11.76 -16.66 9.73
C ALA A 153 -12.03 -15.14 9.61
N LEU A 154 -11.25 -14.33 10.34
CA LEU A 154 -11.34 -12.87 10.27
C LEU A 154 -10.84 -12.32 8.92
N THR A 155 -11.57 -11.33 8.40
CA THR A 155 -11.18 -10.51 7.26
C THR A 155 -10.86 -9.11 7.76
N CYS A 156 -9.76 -8.52 7.29
CA CYS A 156 -9.40 -7.15 7.67
C CYS A 156 -10.27 -6.14 6.92
N ILE A 157 -10.76 -5.15 7.66
CA ILE A 157 -11.63 -4.07 7.16
C ILE A 157 -10.84 -2.77 7.05
N SER A 158 -10.02 -2.45 8.05
CA SER A 158 -9.20 -1.23 8.07
C SER A 158 -8.06 -1.36 9.08
N VAL A 159 -6.97 -0.63 8.87
CA VAL A 159 -5.85 -0.52 9.82
C VAL A 159 -5.31 0.91 9.77
N GLU A 160 -5.12 1.54 10.92
CA GLU A 160 -4.49 2.87 11.03
C GLU A 160 -3.57 2.95 12.25
N ALA A 161 -2.50 3.73 12.13
CA ALA A 161 -1.54 4.05 13.19
C ALA A 161 -1.31 5.56 13.28
N ASN A 162 -0.84 6.09 14.41
CA ASN A 162 -0.14 7.39 14.52
C ASN A 162 -0.69 8.58 13.69
N ASN A 163 -2.01 8.71 13.47
CA ASN A 163 -2.60 9.69 12.55
C ASN A 163 -2.90 11.02 13.25
N SER A 164 -1.82 11.74 13.56
CA SER A 164 -1.79 12.97 14.37
C SER A 164 -2.75 14.08 13.91
N ALA A 165 -3.07 14.17 12.61
CA ALA A 165 -4.05 15.13 12.09
C ALA A 165 -5.47 14.91 12.64
N VAL A 166 -5.83 13.67 12.99
CA VAL A 166 -7.11 13.32 13.62
C VAL A 166 -7.04 13.46 15.15
N CYS A 167 -5.87 13.20 15.75
CA CYS A 167 -5.60 13.43 17.18
C CYS A 167 -5.33 14.91 17.51
N SER A 168 -6.30 15.80 17.28
CA SER A 168 -6.13 17.26 17.24
C SER A 168 -5.98 17.99 18.60
N ASP A 169 -5.51 17.35 19.68
CA ASP A 169 -5.21 18.00 20.97
C ASP A 169 -3.70 18.00 21.24
N ALA A 170 -3.14 19.17 21.56
CA ALA A 170 -1.72 19.34 21.88
C ALA A 170 -1.24 18.56 23.13
N ASN A 171 -2.15 17.94 23.88
CA ASN A 171 -1.86 17.09 25.04
C ASN A 171 -2.05 15.59 24.76
N ILE A 172 -2.46 15.20 23.55
CA ILE A 172 -2.54 13.80 23.11
C ILE A 172 -1.20 13.43 22.47
N ALA A 173 -0.70 12.22 22.75
CA ALA A 173 0.54 11.77 22.15
C ALA A 173 0.41 11.64 20.62
N THR A 174 1.43 12.08 19.88
CA THR A 174 1.66 11.83 18.44
C THR A 174 1.64 10.35 18.04
N ASN A 175 1.65 9.51 19.07
CA ASN A 175 1.74 8.06 19.08
C ASN A 175 0.34 7.41 19.13
N SER A 176 -0.73 8.20 18.97
CA SER A 176 -2.12 7.73 19.05
C SER A 176 -2.71 7.48 17.67
N ALA A 177 -3.69 6.59 17.57
CA ALA A 177 -4.35 6.21 16.33
C ALA A 177 -5.87 6.39 16.40
N THR A 178 -6.48 6.64 15.25
CA THR A 178 -7.93 6.62 15.03
C THR A 178 -8.22 5.87 13.74
N VAL A 179 -9.16 4.92 13.79
CA VAL A 179 -9.61 4.17 12.62
C VAL A 179 -11.13 4.32 12.47
N ASN A 180 -11.56 4.54 11.23
CA ASN A 180 -12.95 4.73 10.85
C ASN A 180 -13.37 3.60 9.90
N TRP A 181 -14.53 2.98 10.10
CA TRP A 181 -15.05 1.96 9.19
C TRP A 181 -16.58 2.01 9.07
N GLU A 182 -17.11 1.53 7.95
CA GLU A 182 -18.55 1.30 7.81
C GLU A 182 -18.97 0.05 8.58
N SER A 183 -20.02 0.17 9.40
CA SER A 183 -20.54 -0.95 10.21
C SER A 183 -21.94 -1.38 9.78
N GLU A 184 -22.16 -2.68 9.69
CA GLU A 184 -23.49 -3.27 9.48
C GLU A 184 -24.21 -3.51 10.82
N THR A 185 -25.52 -3.26 10.88
CA THR A 185 -26.32 -3.47 12.09
C THR A 185 -26.27 -4.93 12.55
N ASP A 186 -26.00 -5.15 13.84
CA ASP A 186 -25.91 -6.46 14.50
C ASP A 186 -24.77 -7.38 13.98
N VAL A 187 -23.80 -6.85 13.22
CA VAL A 187 -22.55 -7.56 12.86
C VAL A 187 -21.49 -7.33 13.93
N GLU A 188 -20.81 -8.38 14.40
CA GLU A 188 -19.73 -8.26 15.39
C GLU A 188 -18.40 -7.92 14.69
N TYR A 189 -17.77 -6.83 15.12
CA TYR A 189 -16.45 -6.37 14.69
C TYR A 189 -15.44 -6.56 15.81
N PHE A 190 -14.23 -6.98 15.44
CA PHE A 190 -13.11 -7.17 16.34
C PHE A 190 -12.10 -6.03 16.15
N ILE A 191 -11.61 -5.48 17.26
CA ILE A 191 -10.69 -4.35 17.31
C ILE A 191 -9.42 -4.86 18.00
N LEU A 192 -8.30 -4.92 17.29
CA LEU A 192 -6.99 -5.22 17.86
C LEU A 192 -6.23 -3.91 18.07
N VAL A 193 -5.89 -3.60 19.32
CA VAL A 193 -5.03 -2.46 19.66
C VAL A 193 -3.63 -2.99 19.96
N GLY A 194 -2.67 -2.67 19.09
CA GLY A 194 -1.25 -3.00 19.22
C GLY A 194 -0.39 -1.81 18.78
N SER A 195 0.77 -2.07 18.18
CA SER A 195 1.72 -1.05 17.73
C SER A 195 2.50 -1.43 16.46
N GLY A 196 2.54 -0.53 15.48
CA GLY A 196 3.30 -0.74 14.24
C GLY A 196 4.82 -0.83 14.43
N ASP A 197 5.38 -0.16 15.46
CA ASP A 197 6.82 -0.18 15.78
C ASP A 197 7.20 -1.24 16.84
N GLY A 198 6.22 -1.98 17.36
CA GLY A 198 6.42 -3.00 18.40
C GLY A 198 6.59 -2.44 19.81
N SER A 199 6.39 -1.14 20.03
CA SER A 199 6.28 -0.58 21.37
C SER A 199 5.03 -1.09 22.10
N VAL A 200 5.13 -1.17 23.42
CA VAL A 200 4.04 -1.59 24.31
C VAL A 200 3.91 -0.62 25.48
N GLY A 201 2.72 -0.53 26.05
CA GLY A 201 2.42 0.39 27.13
C GLY A 201 0.93 0.43 27.45
N LYS A 202 0.46 1.58 27.94
CA LYS A 202 -0.93 1.86 28.30
C LYS A 202 -1.63 2.66 27.21
N PHE A 203 -2.94 2.49 27.13
CA PHE A 203 -3.78 3.29 26.26
C PHE A 203 -5.18 3.50 26.83
N GLY A 204 -5.79 4.61 26.43
CA GLY A 204 -7.24 4.73 26.46
C GLY A 204 -7.83 4.26 25.13
N LEU A 205 -9.02 3.68 25.14
CA LEU A 205 -9.80 3.37 23.95
C LEU A 205 -11.21 3.94 24.10
N LYS A 206 -11.75 4.52 23.03
CA LYS A 206 -13.17 4.83 22.86
C LYS A 206 -13.66 4.29 21.52
N VAL A 207 -14.91 3.87 21.49
CA VAL A 207 -15.65 3.59 20.24
C VAL A 207 -16.91 4.44 20.21
N THR A 208 -17.16 5.09 19.08
CA THR A 208 -18.29 6.01 18.88
C THR A 208 -18.89 5.86 17.48
N GLU A 209 -20.18 6.15 17.34
CA GLU A 209 -20.75 6.44 16.03
C GLU A 209 -20.14 7.71 15.44
N LEU A 210 -19.73 7.63 14.17
CA LEU A 210 -19.14 8.73 13.41
C LEU A 210 -20.18 9.32 12.47
N ASN A 211 -20.34 10.65 12.50
CA ASN A 211 -21.07 11.36 11.46
C ASN A 211 -20.11 11.56 10.27
N ALA A 212 -19.99 10.54 9.42
CA ALA A 212 -19.14 10.60 8.24
C ALA A 212 -19.57 11.71 7.26
N ALA A 213 -18.67 12.10 6.37
CA ALA A 213 -18.97 13.06 5.31
C ALA A 213 -20.12 12.55 4.41
N THR A 214 -20.93 13.46 3.84
CA THR A 214 -22.05 13.06 2.98
C THR A 214 -21.63 12.25 1.76
N ASN A 215 -20.39 12.45 1.31
CA ASN A 215 -19.74 11.76 0.22
C ASN A 215 -18.70 10.71 0.67
N ASN A 216 -18.87 10.15 1.88
CA ASN A 216 -18.02 9.07 2.38
C ASN A 216 -18.15 7.77 1.56
N ALA A 217 -19.34 7.49 1.02
CA ALA A 217 -19.60 6.32 0.17
C ALA A 217 -19.71 6.75 -1.30
N CYS A 218 -19.22 5.91 -2.22
CA CYS A 218 -19.31 6.15 -3.66
C CYS A 218 -20.76 6.43 -4.13
N THR A 219 -21.77 5.75 -3.56
CA THR A 219 -23.19 5.99 -3.91
C THR A 219 -23.75 7.35 -3.44
N GLY A 220 -22.98 8.07 -2.62
CA GLY A 220 -23.24 9.43 -2.16
C GLY A 220 -22.21 10.44 -2.66
N ALA A 221 -21.41 10.10 -3.69
CA ALA A 221 -20.38 10.97 -4.26
C ALA A 221 -20.89 12.39 -4.53
N GLU A 222 -20.07 13.40 -4.23
CA GLU A 222 -20.44 14.79 -4.45
C GLU A 222 -20.28 15.16 -5.93
N SER A 223 -21.37 15.55 -6.58
CA SER A 223 -21.37 15.91 -8.00
C SER A 223 -20.66 17.24 -8.26
N VAL A 224 -19.58 17.21 -9.04
CA VAL A 224 -18.75 18.36 -9.40
C VAL A 224 -18.75 18.62 -10.91
N LEU A 225 -18.36 19.84 -11.30
CA LEU A 225 -18.35 20.32 -12.68
C LEU A 225 -17.01 21.02 -12.99
N PRO A 226 -16.62 21.17 -14.27
CA PRO A 226 -15.47 21.98 -14.66
C PRO A 226 -15.52 23.39 -14.04
N GLY A 227 -14.39 23.84 -13.49
CA GLY A 227 -14.26 25.11 -12.77
C GLY A 227 -14.81 25.09 -11.34
N ALA A 228 -15.22 23.94 -10.80
CA ALA A 228 -15.59 23.82 -9.40
C ALA A 228 -14.37 23.90 -8.49
N THR A 229 -14.54 24.58 -7.35
CA THR A 229 -13.57 24.64 -6.26
C THR A 229 -14.27 24.50 -4.92
N GLY A 230 -13.65 23.82 -3.96
CA GLY A 230 -14.21 23.65 -2.62
C GLY A 230 -13.15 23.26 -1.60
N THR A 231 -13.57 23.09 -0.34
CA THR A 231 -12.73 22.61 0.76
C THR A 231 -13.40 21.39 1.38
N SER A 232 -12.63 20.36 1.70
CA SER A 232 -13.09 19.08 2.22
C SER A 232 -12.05 18.46 3.15
N SER A 233 -12.35 17.30 3.76
CA SER A 233 -11.44 16.58 4.64
C SER A 233 -11.76 15.09 4.68
N ILE A 234 -10.71 14.27 4.80
CA ILE A 234 -10.82 12.81 4.96
C ILE A 234 -10.76 12.35 6.42
N ALA A 235 -10.65 13.28 7.39
CA ALA A 235 -10.54 12.94 8.82
C ALA A 235 -11.76 12.16 9.39
N ALA A 236 -12.93 12.35 8.78
CA ALA A 236 -14.18 11.64 9.09
C ALA A 236 -14.60 10.67 7.97
N ALA A 237 -13.67 10.25 7.13
CA ALA A 237 -13.90 9.28 6.07
C ALA A 237 -13.56 7.84 6.49
N THR A 238 -14.08 6.86 5.77
CA THR A 238 -13.78 5.42 5.91
C THR A 238 -13.07 4.89 4.65
N ASN A 239 -12.33 3.78 4.75
CA ASN A 239 -11.87 3.10 3.54
C ASN A 239 -13.07 2.47 2.81
N SER A 240 -13.16 2.69 1.50
CA SER A 240 -14.19 2.14 0.60
C SER A 240 -13.79 0.84 -0.09
N PHE A 241 -12.52 0.42 0.02
CA PHE A 241 -11.96 -0.71 -0.71
C PHE A 241 -11.44 -1.82 0.24
N PRO A 242 -11.43 -3.08 -0.20
CA PRO A 242 -10.77 -4.15 0.54
C PRO A 242 -9.25 -3.97 0.47
N TYR A 243 -8.56 -4.33 1.56
CA TYR A 243 -7.11 -4.19 1.67
C TYR A 243 -6.35 -4.95 0.55
N GLY A 244 -5.37 -4.29 -0.06
CA GLY A 244 -4.64 -4.76 -1.23
C GLY A 244 -5.31 -4.46 -2.58
N ALA A 245 -6.41 -3.69 -2.58
CA ALA A 245 -6.97 -3.12 -3.81
C ALA A 245 -6.04 -2.04 -4.39
N TYR A 246 -6.06 -1.89 -5.71
CA TYR A 246 -5.09 -1.06 -6.42
C TYR A 246 -5.73 -0.34 -7.62
N CYS A 247 -5.38 0.92 -7.83
CA CYS A 247 -5.73 1.71 -9.01
C CYS A 247 -4.67 2.79 -9.22
N GLY A 248 -3.58 2.50 -9.94
CA GLY A 248 -2.39 3.36 -10.04
C GLY A 248 -1.54 3.41 -8.77
N LEU A 249 -2.18 3.33 -7.60
CA LEU A 249 -1.58 3.19 -6.27
C LEU A 249 -2.46 2.29 -5.36
N PRO A 250 -2.00 1.89 -4.16
CA PRO A 250 -2.82 1.17 -3.19
C PRO A 250 -4.02 1.99 -2.70
N LEU A 251 -5.16 1.33 -2.52
CA LEU A 251 -6.43 1.91 -2.08
C LEU A 251 -6.72 1.62 -0.59
N ASP A 252 -5.67 1.49 0.21
CA ASP A 252 -5.75 0.97 1.59
C ASP A 252 -6.17 2.02 2.64
N THR A 253 -6.29 3.30 2.23
CA THR A 253 -6.55 4.46 3.09
C THR A 253 -8.00 4.95 2.98
N ALA A 254 -8.53 5.56 4.05
CA ALA A 254 -9.80 6.28 3.99
C ALA A 254 -9.81 7.47 3.02
N GLY A 255 -10.99 7.81 2.49
CA GLY A 255 -11.14 8.87 1.49
C GLY A 255 -12.59 9.22 1.18
N VAL A 256 -12.79 10.32 0.46
CA VAL A 256 -14.12 10.84 0.08
C VAL A 256 -14.31 10.83 -1.43
N TRP A 257 -15.57 10.76 -1.86
CA TRP A 257 -15.95 10.56 -3.25
C TRP A 257 -16.50 11.82 -3.93
N TYR A 258 -16.15 12.00 -5.19
CA TYR A 258 -16.76 12.98 -6.09
C TYR A 258 -17.21 12.26 -7.37
N GLU A 259 -18.24 12.78 -8.03
CA GLU A 259 -18.68 12.28 -9.34
C GLU A 259 -18.75 13.41 -10.36
N MET A 260 -18.47 13.12 -11.62
CA MET A 260 -18.65 14.08 -12.70
C MET A 260 -18.95 13.42 -14.04
N GLU A 261 -19.75 14.09 -14.86
CA GLU A 261 -20.05 13.68 -16.23
C GLU A 261 -18.94 14.12 -17.18
N GLY A 262 -18.39 13.17 -17.93
CA GLY A 262 -17.40 13.44 -18.96
C GLY A 262 -17.97 14.27 -20.12
N THR A 263 -17.13 15.15 -20.66
CA THR A 263 -17.50 16.07 -21.74
C THR A 263 -17.01 15.58 -23.11
N GLY A 264 -15.96 14.76 -23.14
CA GLY A 264 -15.19 14.45 -24.36
C GLY A 264 -13.82 15.12 -24.40
N ASN A 265 -13.53 16.00 -23.44
CA ASN A 265 -12.27 16.72 -23.30
C ASN A 265 -11.38 16.11 -22.18
N GLY A 266 -10.16 16.63 -22.06
CA GLY A 266 -9.29 16.35 -20.92
C GLY A 266 -9.85 16.95 -19.64
N MET A 267 -9.87 16.15 -18.58
CA MET A 267 -10.38 16.52 -17.27
C MET A 267 -9.28 16.37 -16.22
N SER A 268 -9.26 17.27 -15.23
CA SER A 268 -8.40 17.13 -14.07
C SER A 268 -9.13 17.39 -12.76
N PHE A 269 -8.67 16.73 -11.71
CA PHE A 269 -9.02 17.00 -10.32
C PHE A 269 -7.70 17.20 -9.57
N SER A 270 -7.56 18.34 -8.89
CA SER A 270 -6.34 18.74 -8.20
C SER A 270 -6.62 19.10 -6.74
N THR A 271 -5.80 18.61 -5.81
CA THR A 271 -5.77 19.03 -4.39
C THR A 271 -4.72 20.13 -4.14
N CYS A 272 -4.06 20.62 -5.20
CA CYS A 272 -3.00 21.61 -5.09
C CYS A 272 -3.36 23.03 -4.61
N PRO A 273 -4.62 23.54 -4.70
CA PRO A 273 -4.96 24.86 -4.16
C PRO A 273 -4.62 25.01 -2.66
N GLY A 274 -4.72 23.92 -1.89
CA GLY A 274 -4.29 23.86 -0.50
C GLY A 274 -4.45 22.45 0.04
N ASN A 275 -3.44 21.94 0.74
CA ASN A 275 -3.46 20.59 1.28
C ASN A 275 -2.53 20.50 2.50
N ASP A 276 -2.96 19.81 3.57
CA ASP A 276 -2.20 19.70 4.83
C ASP A 276 -1.71 18.27 5.17
N TYR A 277 -1.89 17.32 4.23
CA TYR A 277 -1.46 15.92 4.34
C TYR A 277 -1.00 15.39 2.97
N SER A 278 -0.25 14.30 2.93
CA SER A 278 0.13 13.66 1.65
C SER A 278 -1.07 13.00 0.99
N SER A 279 -1.66 13.68 0.00
CA SER A 279 -2.92 13.25 -0.64
C SER A 279 -2.68 12.32 -1.84
N ALA A 280 -3.73 11.58 -2.18
CA ALA A 280 -3.82 10.81 -3.40
C ALA A 280 -5.20 10.96 -4.05
N ILE A 281 -5.25 10.77 -5.36
CA ILE A 281 -6.48 10.79 -6.14
C ILE A 281 -6.51 9.55 -7.03
N SER A 282 -7.56 8.74 -6.88
CA SER A 282 -7.86 7.60 -7.75
C SER A 282 -9.14 7.86 -8.53
N VAL A 283 -9.09 7.70 -9.85
CA VAL A 283 -10.21 7.98 -10.77
C VAL A 283 -10.70 6.69 -11.40
N PHE A 284 -12.02 6.50 -11.37
CA PHE A 284 -12.72 5.33 -11.88
C PHE A 284 -13.80 5.74 -12.88
N THR A 285 -14.22 4.79 -13.71
CA THR A 285 -15.42 4.89 -14.56
C THR A 285 -16.28 3.63 -14.37
N GLY A 286 -17.60 3.74 -14.54
CA GLY A 286 -18.52 2.61 -14.37
C GLY A 286 -19.97 3.04 -14.47
N SER A 287 -20.90 2.07 -14.52
CA SER A 287 -22.34 2.36 -14.42
C SER A 287 -22.82 2.60 -13.00
N ASP A 288 -22.05 2.14 -12.03
CA ASP A 288 -22.33 2.17 -10.59
C ASP A 288 -21.04 1.83 -9.81
N CYS A 289 -21.14 1.89 -8.48
CA CYS A 289 -20.05 1.65 -7.55
C CYS A 289 -19.63 0.18 -7.40
N ASP A 290 -20.41 -0.77 -7.91
CA ASP A 290 -20.12 -2.21 -7.80
C ASP A 290 -19.27 -2.70 -9.00
N GLU A 291 -19.33 -2.01 -10.15
CA GLU A 291 -18.60 -2.37 -11.39
C GLU A 291 -17.53 -1.32 -11.81
N LEU A 292 -16.96 -0.56 -10.86
CA LEU A 292 -15.92 0.44 -11.12
C LEU A 292 -14.68 -0.14 -11.83
N GLN A 293 -14.23 0.54 -12.89
CA GLN A 293 -12.99 0.29 -13.61
C GLN A 293 -12.01 1.42 -13.34
N CYS A 294 -10.77 1.09 -12.96
CA CYS A 294 -9.71 2.09 -12.75
C CYS A 294 -9.33 2.80 -14.06
N VAL A 295 -9.34 4.13 -14.04
CA VAL A 295 -8.88 4.99 -15.15
C VAL A 295 -7.42 5.40 -14.91
N THR A 296 -7.13 5.95 -13.73
CA THR A 296 -5.79 6.37 -13.29
C THR A 296 -5.77 6.55 -11.78
N GLY A 297 -4.59 6.56 -11.18
CA GLY A 297 -4.40 6.99 -9.79
C GLY A 297 -3.03 7.65 -9.60
N VAL A 298 -2.98 8.68 -8.77
CA VAL A 298 -1.80 9.54 -8.55
C VAL A 298 -1.65 9.82 -7.05
N ALA A 299 -0.49 9.47 -6.49
CA ALA A 299 -0.10 9.78 -5.10
C ALA A 299 1.00 10.85 -5.02
N THR A 300 1.45 11.35 -6.17
CA THR A 300 2.73 12.04 -6.28
C THR A 300 2.54 13.53 -6.49
N GLY A 301 3.27 14.33 -5.70
CA GLY A 301 3.16 15.78 -5.68
C GLY A 301 3.32 16.37 -7.08
N ASP A 302 2.36 17.19 -7.49
CA ASP A 302 2.45 17.88 -8.77
C ASP A 302 3.44 19.06 -8.63
N PRO A 303 4.45 19.21 -9.51
CA PRO A 303 5.48 20.26 -9.40
C PRO A 303 4.96 21.70 -9.35
N ASN A 304 3.70 21.94 -9.77
CA ASN A 304 3.05 23.25 -9.71
C ASN A 304 2.50 23.58 -8.30
N CYS A 305 2.62 22.66 -7.35
CA CYS A 305 1.93 22.68 -6.07
C CYS A 305 2.91 23.04 -4.94
N GLY A 306 2.49 23.96 -4.06
CA GLY A 306 3.34 24.44 -2.95
C GLY A 306 3.32 23.55 -1.70
N TYR A 307 2.60 22.43 -1.75
CA TYR A 307 2.26 21.52 -0.65
C TYR A 307 2.17 20.10 -1.20
N ASP A 308 1.93 19.09 -0.33
CA ASP A 308 1.79 17.67 -0.69
C ASP A 308 0.46 17.34 -1.45
N GLY A 309 -0.04 18.28 -2.25
CA GLY A 309 -1.19 18.13 -3.13
C GLY A 309 -0.83 17.49 -4.46
N VAL A 310 -1.79 16.79 -5.06
CA VAL A 310 -1.61 16.02 -6.30
C VAL A 310 -2.68 16.40 -7.32
N THR A 311 -2.40 16.15 -8.59
CA THR A 311 -3.34 16.38 -9.70
C THR A 311 -3.52 15.08 -10.49
N ALA A 312 -4.74 14.54 -10.50
CA ALA A 312 -5.10 13.43 -11.39
C ALA A 312 -5.70 13.99 -12.69
N THR A 313 -5.27 13.44 -13.82
CA THR A 313 -5.64 13.92 -15.16
C THR A 313 -5.98 12.75 -16.09
N TRP A 314 -7.10 12.85 -16.81
CA TRP A 314 -7.58 11.81 -17.73
C TRP A 314 -8.34 12.40 -18.93
N LEU A 315 -8.48 11.64 -20.01
CA LEU A 315 -9.42 11.96 -21.09
C LEU A 315 -10.81 11.42 -20.73
N SER A 316 -11.82 12.29 -20.77
CA SER A 316 -13.21 11.92 -20.55
C SER A 316 -13.96 11.58 -21.84
N GLN A 317 -14.97 10.72 -21.76
CA GLN A 317 -15.94 10.48 -22.83
C GLN A 317 -17.27 11.19 -22.54
N THR A 318 -17.95 11.69 -23.58
CA THR A 318 -19.19 12.45 -23.41
C THR A 318 -20.33 11.58 -22.86
N ASN A 319 -20.93 11.98 -21.72
CA ASN A 319 -21.94 11.24 -20.95
C ASN A 319 -21.44 9.88 -20.38
N GLU A 320 -20.15 9.78 -20.06
CA GLU A 320 -19.62 8.73 -19.19
C GLU A 320 -19.38 9.33 -17.79
N THR A 321 -19.86 8.65 -16.75
CA THR A 321 -19.70 9.12 -15.36
C THR A 321 -18.35 8.67 -14.81
N TYR A 322 -17.59 9.61 -14.26
CA TYR A 322 -16.32 9.37 -13.59
C TYR A 322 -16.48 9.56 -12.08
N TYR A 323 -15.93 8.63 -11.32
CA TYR A 323 -15.90 8.66 -9.85
C TYR A 323 -14.47 8.94 -9.39
N ILE A 324 -14.29 9.96 -8.57
CA ILE A 324 -12.99 10.41 -8.05
C ILE A 324 -12.96 10.12 -6.56
N TYR A 325 -12.03 9.27 -6.14
CA TYR A 325 -11.74 8.99 -4.74
C TYR A 325 -10.52 9.81 -4.32
N VAL A 326 -10.70 10.72 -3.36
CA VAL A 326 -9.61 11.52 -2.77
C VAL A 326 -9.27 10.95 -1.41
N HIS A 327 -8.04 10.48 -1.24
CA HIS A 327 -7.60 9.66 -0.10
C HIS A 327 -6.15 9.98 0.30
N GLY A 328 -5.59 9.21 1.25
CA GLY A 328 -4.17 9.34 1.64
C GLY A 328 -3.24 8.63 0.66
N SER A 329 -2.04 9.17 0.44
CA SER A 329 -1.00 8.50 -0.37
C SER A 329 -0.37 7.28 0.32
N ALA A 330 -0.53 7.19 1.65
CA ALA A 330 -0.09 6.08 2.49
C ALA A 330 -1.01 5.96 3.73
N PRO A 331 -1.01 4.83 4.46
CA PRO A 331 -1.65 4.74 5.77
C PRO A 331 -1.24 5.90 6.66
N ASN A 332 -2.15 6.35 7.53
CA ASN A 332 -1.97 7.48 8.44
C ASN A 332 -1.94 8.88 7.78
N SER A 333 -1.96 9.00 6.44
CA SER A 333 -2.05 10.28 5.74
C SER A 333 -3.48 10.82 5.76
N TYR A 334 -3.79 11.68 6.75
CA TYR A 334 -5.10 12.30 6.97
C TYR A 334 -5.01 13.82 7.04
N GLY A 335 -6.05 14.50 6.55
CA GLY A 335 -6.14 15.96 6.69
C GLY A 335 -7.31 16.62 5.96
N SER A 336 -7.14 17.91 5.70
CA SER A 336 -8.04 18.77 4.93
C SER A 336 -7.39 19.20 3.61
N PHE A 337 -8.21 19.34 2.57
CA PHE A 337 -7.78 19.78 1.25
C PHE A 337 -8.76 20.77 0.64
N GLU A 338 -8.22 21.67 -0.17
CA GLU A 338 -8.94 22.45 -1.16
C GLU A 338 -8.79 21.78 -2.52
N PHE A 339 -9.86 21.72 -3.31
CA PHE A 339 -9.83 21.13 -4.64
C PHE A 339 -10.13 22.13 -5.75
N LEU A 340 -9.61 21.84 -6.94
CA LEU A 340 -9.94 22.47 -8.21
C LEU A 340 -10.24 21.37 -9.24
N VAL A 341 -11.36 21.50 -9.94
CA VAL A 341 -11.71 20.68 -11.11
C VAL A 341 -11.54 21.55 -12.36
N ASP A 342 -10.82 21.08 -13.38
CA ASP A 342 -10.63 21.83 -14.62
C ASP A 342 -10.91 20.98 -15.88
N GLU A 343 -11.20 21.66 -16.98
CA GLU A 343 -11.41 21.08 -18.31
C GLU A 343 -10.44 21.71 -19.30
N PHE A 344 -9.73 20.89 -20.06
CA PHE A 344 -8.77 21.35 -21.07
C PHE A 344 -8.92 20.59 -22.39
N GLU A 345 -8.73 21.32 -23.48
CA GLU A 345 -8.64 20.73 -24.82
C GLU A 345 -7.29 20.01 -24.95
N ILE A 346 -7.30 18.73 -25.31
CA ILE A 346 -6.07 17.97 -25.53
C ILE A 346 -5.41 18.43 -26.84
N SER A 347 -4.22 19.02 -26.71
CA SER A 347 -3.37 19.52 -27.79
C SER A 347 -2.87 18.38 -28.70
N GLU A 348 -2.27 17.36 -28.09
CA GLU A 348 -1.74 16.16 -28.72
C GLU A 348 -2.32 14.93 -28.01
N SER A 349 -2.92 14.00 -28.76
CA SER A 349 -3.76 12.93 -28.21
C SER A 349 -3.03 12.05 -27.19
N ASN A 350 -1.72 11.87 -27.36
CA ASN A 350 -0.86 11.06 -26.50
C ASN A 350 -0.36 11.77 -25.22
N SER A 351 -0.89 12.94 -24.86
CA SER A 351 -0.57 13.62 -23.59
C SER A 351 -1.13 12.94 -22.34
N VAL A 352 -1.98 11.92 -22.51
CA VAL A 352 -2.53 11.07 -21.44
C VAL A 352 -2.27 9.59 -21.75
N CYS A 353 -2.02 8.80 -20.70
CA CYS A 353 -1.62 7.40 -20.85
C CYS A 353 -2.65 6.53 -21.62
N SER A 354 -3.95 6.80 -21.48
CA SER A 354 -5.01 6.01 -22.12
C SER A 354 -4.99 6.08 -23.65
N GLU A 355 -4.42 7.16 -24.19
CA GLU A 355 -4.29 7.43 -25.63
C GLU A 355 -2.80 7.34 -26.07
N ALA A 356 -1.98 6.58 -25.34
CA ALA A 356 -0.58 6.33 -25.67
C ALA A 356 -0.41 5.87 -27.13
N LEU A 357 0.44 6.56 -27.89
CA LEU A 357 0.57 6.31 -29.32
C LEU A 357 1.26 4.95 -29.57
N PRO A 358 0.62 4.01 -30.29
CA PRO A 358 1.21 2.69 -30.51
C PRO A 358 2.36 2.73 -31.53
N LEU A 359 3.53 2.25 -31.10
CA LEU A 359 4.73 2.08 -31.93
C LEU A 359 4.58 0.81 -32.77
N THR A 360 4.04 0.97 -33.98
CA THR A 360 3.60 -0.15 -34.84
C THR A 360 4.70 -0.75 -35.72
N ASP A 361 5.88 -0.13 -35.81
CA ASP A 361 7.02 -0.70 -36.54
C ASP A 361 7.82 -1.66 -35.64
N ASN A 362 7.47 -2.96 -35.72
CA ASN A 362 8.06 -4.07 -34.95
C ASN A 362 9.60 -4.20 -35.01
N GLU A 363 10.26 -3.52 -35.94
CA GLU A 363 11.72 -3.52 -36.10
C GLU A 363 12.33 -2.22 -35.55
N SER A 364 11.82 -1.06 -35.95
CA SER A 364 12.29 0.26 -35.50
C SER A 364 11.26 1.36 -35.79
N SER A 365 10.79 2.04 -34.75
CA SER A 365 10.01 3.27 -34.84
C SER A 365 10.93 4.50 -34.68
N PHE A 366 10.66 5.57 -35.45
CA PHE A 366 11.29 6.89 -35.28
C PHE A 366 10.19 7.91 -34.97
N ILE A 367 10.40 8.67 -33.89
CA ILE A 367 9.46 9.62 -33.29
C ILE A 367 10.11 11.00 -33.36
N GLN A 368 9.34 12.00 -33.77
CA GLN A 368 9.74 13.41 -33.75
C GLN A 368 8.51 14.22 -33.31
N ASP A 369 8.59 14.81 -32.12
CA ASP A 369 7.43 15.35 -31.40
C ASP A 369 7.88 16.42 -30.38
N SER A 370 6.96 16.98 -29.57
CA SER A 370 7.29 18.05 -28.61
C SER A 370 6.51 17.96 -27.29
N THR A 371 7.21 18.08 -26.15
CA THR A 371 6.58 18.13 -24.82
C THR A 371 6.07 19.52 -24.44
N GLU A 372 6.24 20.56 -25.28
CA GLU A 372 5.87 21.96 -24.97
C GLU A 372 4.39 22.16 -24.58
N ASN A 373 3.49 21.31 -25.06
CA ASN A 373 2.06 21.35 -24.74
C ASN A 373 1.54 20.04 -24.13
N ALA A 374 2.46 19.21 -23.61
CA ALA A 374 2.12 17.94 -22.96
C ALA A 374 1.47 18.17 -21.60
N THR A 375 0.83 17.13 -21.05
CA THR A 375 0.14 17.17 -19.76
C THR A 375 0.92 16.40 -18.70
N TYR A 376 0.82 16.82 -17.43
CA TYR A 376 1.31 16.02 -16.31
C TYR A 376 0.30 14.90 -16.02
N SER A 377 0.63 13.69 -16.44
CA SER A 377 -0.24 12.51 -16.39
C SER A 377 0.51 11.23 -15.95
N ALA A 378 1.66 11.39 -15.28
CA ALA A 378 2.44 10.29 -14.73
C ALA A 378 1.76 9.70 -13.47
N PRO A 379 1.74 8.36 -13.29
CA PRO A 379 1.23 7.74 -12.08
C PRO A 379 2.21 7.87 -10.89
N THR A 380 3.48 8.17 -11.17
CA THR A 380 4.56 8.32 -10.19
C THR A 380 5.44 9.53 -10.51
N ASP A 381 6.13 10.05 -9.49
CA ASP A 381 7.20 11.05 -9.56
C ASP A 381 8.54 10.45 -9.99
N THR A 382 8.65 9.12 -9.94
CA THR A 382 9.88 8.40 -10.19
C THR A 382 9.59 7.08 -10.90
N CYS A 383 10.33 6.81 -11.96
CA CYS A 383 10.47 5.46 -12.49
C CYS A 383 11.86 5.29 -13.12
N GLY A 384 12.86 4.97 -12.29
CA GLY A 384 14.28 4.97 -12.66
C GLY A 384 14.90 6.36 -12.83
N VAL A 385 14.11 7.36 -13.24
CA VAL A 385 14.42 8.79 -13.20
C VAL A 385 13.25 9.59 -12.61
N GLU A 386 13.52 10.81 -12.16
CA GLU A 386 12.50 11.74 -11.66
C GLU A 386 11.66 12.32 -12.80
N ILE A 387 10.34 12.33 -12.63
CA ILE A 387 9.31 12.74 -13.57
C ILE A 387 8.73 14.08 -13.09
N THR A 388 9.52 15.14 -13.21
CA THR A 388 9.17 16.51 -12.75
C THR A 388 8.59 17.40 -13.84
N SER A 389 8.39 16.86 -15.05
CA SER A 389 7.98 17.61 -16.23
C SER A 389 6.86 16.86 -16.96
N PRO A 390 5.94 17.57 -17.64
CA PRO A 390 4.90 16.93 -18.43
C PRO A 390 5.50 16.12 -19.60
N GLY A 391 4.75 15.15 -20.11
CA GLY A 391 5.28 14.20 -21.08
C GLY A 391 4.24 13.56 -21.98
N LEU A 392 4.75 12.91 -23.03
CA LEU A 392 3.96 12.20 -24.04
C LEU A 392 4.11 10.69 -23.88
N TRP A 393 3.01 9.97 -24.07
CA TRP A 393 2.92 8.53 -23.90
C TRP A 393 2.99 7.77 -25.22
N TYR A 394 3.75 6.69 -25.23
CA TYR A 394 3.84 5.74 -26.34
C TYR A 394 3.64 4.32 -25.81
N THR A 395 3.14 3.40 -26.62
CA THR A 395 2.97 2.00 -26.22
C THR A 395 3.58 1.04 -27.23
N PHE A 396 4.14 -0.07 -26.76
CA PHE A 396 4.66 -1.14 -27.61
C PHE A 396 4.50 -2.53 -26.97
N GLU A 397 4.32 -3.54 -27.81
CA GLU A 397 4.25 -4.94 -27.38
C GLU A 397 5.66 -5.54 -27.26
N GLY A 398 5.93 -6.15 -26.12
CA GLY A 398 7.17 -6.86 -25.88
C GLY A 398 7.34 -8.08 -26.79
N THR A 399 8.56 -8.28 -27.28
CA THR A 399 8.89 -9.29 -28.31
C THR A 399 9.66 -10.49 -27.76
N GLY A 400 9.95 -10.52 -26.45
CA GLY A 400 10.87 -11.48 -25.84
C GLY A 400 12.35 -11.18 -26.10
N TYR A 401 12.65 -10.11 -26.84
CA TYR A 401 14.00 -9.61 -27.11
C TYR A 401 14.18 -8.21 -26.48
N PRO A 402 15.42 -7.76 -26.24
CA PRO A 402 15.65 -6.41 -25.74
C PRO A 402 15.23 -5.37 -26.78
N PHE A 403 14.63 -4.27 -26.34
CA PHE A 403 14.48 -3.05 -27.12
C PHE A 403 15.64 -2.10 -26.82
N GLU A 404 16.11 -1.40 -27.85
CA GLU A 404 17.03 -0.28 -27.70
C GLU A 404 16.26 1.03 -27.96
N ILE A 405 16.40 1.97 -27.02
CA ILE A 405 15.81 3.31 -27.08
C ILE A 405 16.94 4.33 -27.14
N SER A 406 16.85 5.30 -28.04
CA SER A 406 17.90 6.31 -28.24
C SER A 406 17.31 7.65 -28.62
N ALA A 407 17.59 8.68 -27.81
CA ALA A 407 17.26 10.08 -28.11
C ALA A 407 18.29 10.74 -29.07
N CYS A 408 18.95 9.94 -29.91
CA CYS A 408 19.96 10.43 -30.83
C CYS A 408 19.34 11.05 -32.09
N LYS A 409 19.55 12.35 -32.27
CA LYS A 409 19.19 13.07 -33.49
C LYS A 409 19.86 12.48 -34.74
N SER A 410 19.10 12.51 -35.82
CA SER A 410 19.54 12.07 -37.14
C SER A 410 20.56 13.01 -37.80
N ASP A 411 20.50 14.31 -37.53
CA ASP A 411 21.38 15.34 -38.10
C ASP A 411 22.23 16.07 -37.03
N ALA A 412 23.45 15.58 -36.79
CA ALA A 412 24.40 16.09 -35.77
C ALA A 412 24.98 17.51 -36.01
N SER A 413 24.33 18.34 -36.85
CA SER A 413 24.86 19.65 -37.28
C SER A 413 24.06 20.86 -36.77
N ASN A 414 22.94 20.64 -36.08
CA ASN A 414 22.06 21.71 -35.63
C ASN A 414 21.36 21.31 -34.32
N ASP A 415 22.17 21.00 -33.31
CA ASP A 415 21.69 20.83 -31.93
C ASP A 415 21.11 22.16 -31.41
N THR A 416 19.84 22.10 -31.07
CA THR A 416 19.04 23.20 -30.51
C THR A 416 18.13 22.66 -29.40
N ASP A 417 18.48 21.53 -28.78
CA ASP A 417 17.62 20.95 -27.75
C ASP A 417 17.70 21.82 -26.49
N THR A 418 16.50 22.18 -26.02
CA THR A 418 16.29 23.14 -24.92
C THR A 418 16.28 22.47 -23.56
N PHE A 419 16.28 21.13 -23.52
CA PHE A 419 16.16 20.32 -22.31
C PHE A 419 16.83 18.95 -22.53
N ASP A 420 17.10 18.24 -21.43
CA ASP A 420 17.52 16.84 -21.49
C ASP A 420 16.28 15.93 -21.51
N PRO A 421 16.06 15.13 -22.56
CA PRO A 421 14.92 14.21 -22.60
C PRO A 421 15.18 13.01 -21.68
N SER A 422 14.18 12.72 -20.85
CA SER A 422 14.11 11.55 -19.98
C SER A 422 13.02 10.60 -20.48
N ILE A 423 13.25 9.30 -20.30
CA ILE A 423 12.24 8.27 -20.51
C ILE A 423 11.97 7.52 -19.21
N SER A 424 10.70 7.23 -18.97
CA SER A 424 10.21 6.38 -17.91
C SER A 424 9.36 5.27 -18.53
N LEU A 425 9.72 4.01 -18.30
CA LEU A 425 9.09 2.84 -18.88
C LEU A 425 8.35 2.04 -17.81
N PHE A 426 7.08 1.78 -18.10
CA PHE A 426 6.18 0.99 -17.28
C PHE A 426 5.72 -0.25 -18.05
N SER A 427 5.28 -1.28 -17.32
CA SER A 427 4.57 -2.44 -17.87
C SER A 427 3.24 -2.60 -17.17
N GLY A 428 2.19 -2.86 -17.94
CA GLY A 428 0.82 -2.97 -17.44
C GLY A 428 -0.16 -3.15 -18.60
N LYS A 429 -1.41 -3.49 -18.30
CA LYS A 429 -2.47 -3.60 -19.33
C LYS A 429 -3.32 -2.34 -19.47
N SER A 430 -3.25 -1.47 -18.48
CA SER A 430 -3.99 -0.22 -18.37
C SER A 430 -3.17 0.77 -17.55
N CYS A 431 -3.53 2.05 -17.63
CA CYS A 431 -2.86 3.13 -16.91
C CYS A 431 -2.98 3.02 -15.38
N GLY A 432 -4.02 2.32 -14.90
CA GLY A 432 -4.21 1.97 -13.50
C GLY A 432 -3.44 0.72 -13.01
N GLU A 433 -2.77 0.00 -13.91
CA GLU A 433 -2.01 -1.22 -13.62
C GLU A 433 -0.53 -1.08 -14.04
N LEU A 434 0.02 0.14 -14.05
CA LEU A 434 1.39 0.40 -14.49
C LEU A 434 2.41 0.13 -13.38
N GLU A 435 3.18 -0.94 -13.54
CA GLU A 435 4.38 -1.20 -12.74
C GLU A 435 5.61 -0.55 -13.38
N CYS A 436 6.45 0.14 -12.60
CA CYS A 436 7.70 0.72 -13.12
C CYS A 436 8.71 -0.38 -13.51
N VAL A 437 9.29 -0.27 -14.70
CA VAL A 437 10.32 -1.19 -15.23
C VAL A 437 11.70 -0.56 -15.17
N SER A 438 11.85 0.66 -15.67
CA SER A 438 13.14 1.37 -15.79
C SER A 438 12.93 2.80 -16.29
N GLY A 439 13.90 3.69 -16.05
CA GLY A 439 13.97 4.97 -16.74
C GLY A 439 15.40 5.46 -16.87
N THR A 440 15.62 6.48 -17.72
CA THR A 440 16.94 7.08 -17.93
C THR A 440 16.84 8.47 -18.56
N THR A 441 17.77 9.34 -18.21
CA THR A 441 17.96 10.67 -18.81
C THR A 441 19.02 10.58 -19.91
N PHE A 442 18.74 11.16 -21.07
CA PHE A 442 19.71 11.31 -22.16
C PHE A 442 20.40 12.68 -22.08
N SER A 443 21.23 12.88 -21.05
CA SER A 443 22.05 14.08 -20.90
C SER A 443 23.28 14.08 -21.83
N ASP A 444 23.89 15.26 -22.03
CA ASP A 444 25.22 15.41 -22.63
C ASP A 444 25.39 14.87 -24.08
N GLN A 445 24.74 15.53 -25.06
CA GLN A 445 24.76 15.12 -26.48
C GLN A 445 26.16 14.92 -27.10
N ILE A 446 26.52 13.66 -27.39
CA ILE A 446 27.26 13.27 -28.62
C ILE A 446 26.81 11.88 -29.09
N CYS A 447 26.10 11.85 -30.22
CA CYS A 447 25.78 10.60 -30.92
C CYS A 447 26.86 10.27 -31.95
N GLY A 448 27.87 9.48 -31.56
CA GLY A 448 29.05 9.22 -32.39
C GLY A 448 29.79 7.92 -32.06
N ALA A 449 30.64 7.49 -32.99
CA ALA A 449 31.53 6.35 -32.78
C ALA A 449 32.81 6.75 -32.02
N ILE A 450 33.38 5.82 -31.27
CA ILE A 450 34.46 6.02 -30.28
C ILE A 450 35.83 6.36 -30.92
N ASP A 451 35.93 6.43 -32.26
CA ASP A 451 37.21 6.51 -33.00
C ASP A 451 37.84 7.92 -33.11
N ASP A 452 37.09 9.02 -32.89
CA ASP A 452 37.63 10.40 -33.00
C ASP A 452 38.14 10.96 -31.65
N LEU A 453 39.32 10.48 -31.25
CA LEU A 453 40.02 10.80 -29.99
C LEU A 453 40.54 12.26 -29.83
N ASN A 454 39.82 13.30 -30.29
CA ASN A 454 40.37 14.67 -30.26
C ASN A 454 39.41 15.86 -30.05
N THR A 455 38.15 15.65 -29.64
CA THR A 455 37.26 16.75 -29.18
C THR A 455 36.34 16.31 -28.04
N THR A 456 36.64 16.77 -26.82
CA THR A 456 35.73 16.92 -25.66
C THR A 456 34.57 15.92 -25.53
N ASN A 457 34.83 14.78 -24.90
CA ASN A 457 33.83 13.71 -24.67
C ASN A 457 33.00 13.98 -23.39
N ARG A 458 31.74 13.52 -23.37
CA ARG A 458 30.83 13.52 -22.20
C ARG A 458 30.14 12.14 -22.01
N PHE A 459 29.38 11.96 -20.93
CA PHE A 459 29.00 10.63 -20.38
C PHE A 459 27.49 10.49 -20.10
N LEU A 460 27.01 9.25 -20.02
CA LEU A 460 25.72 8.95 -19.37
C LEU A 460 25.84 9.18 -17.85
N GLN A 461 24.85 9.82 -17.25
CA GLN A 461 24.92 10.29 -15.85
C GLN A 461 25.05 9.16 -14.81
N ASP A 462 24.58 7.94 -15.11
CA ASP A 462 24.80 6.74 -14.29
C ASP A 462 25.50 5.59 -15.04
N SER A 463 26.68 5.88 -15.60
CA SER A 463 27.59 4.83 -16.09
C SER A 463 28.43 4.22 -14.95
N THR A 464 27.80 3.71 -13.89
CA THR A 464 28.48 2.95 -12.82
C THR A 464 28.72 1.47 -13.16
N SER A 465 28.17 0.96 -14.28
CA SER A 465 28.29 -0.44 -14.70
C SER A 465 29.23 -0.67 -15.90
N SER A 466 30.44 -1.17 -15.58
CA SER A 466 31.38 -1.91 -16.45
C SER A 466 31.92 -1.22 -17.73
N PRO A 467 33.26 -1.22 -17.97
CA PRO A 467 33.87 -0.59 -19.15
C PRO A 467 33.67 -1.31 -20.50
N ASP A 468 32.77 -2.31 -20.59
CA ASP A 468 32.54 -3.14 -21.78
C ASP A 468 31.13 -2.98 -22.42
N SER A 469 30.27 -2.09 -21.89
CA SER A 469 28.83 -2.01 -22.23
C SER A 469 28.43 -0.79 -23.09
N PHE A 470 28.58 -0.92 -24.41
CA PHE A 470 27.91 -0.11 -25.47
C PHE A 470 28.17 1.43 -25.52
N PRO A 471 27.97 2.09 -26.68
CA PRO A 471 28.25 3.53 -26.81
C PRO A 471 27.19 4.40 -26.09
N PRO A 472 27.58 5.59 -25.59
CA PRO A 472 26.68 6.50 -24.88
C PRO A 472 25.51 6.98 -25.77
N GLY A 473 24.37 7.31 -25.15
CA GLY A 473 23.15 7.77 -25.84
C GLY A 473 22.15 6.67 -26.22
N ARG A 474 22.26 5.47 -25.63
CA ARG A 474 21.35 4.32 -25.87
C ARG A 474 20.98 3.64 -24.56
N SER A 475 19.68 3.46 -24.35
CA SER A 475 19.12 2.60 -23.32
C SER A 475 18.77 1.24 -23.91
N VAL A 476 18.92 0.16 -23.15
CA VAL A 476 18.51 -1.19 -23.56
C VAL A 476 17.63 -1.79 -22.48
N VAL A 477 16.40 -2.15 -22.84
CA VAL A 477 15.41 -2.72 -21.91
C VAL A 477 15.02 -4.12 -22.37
N ASN A 478 15.06 -5.09 -21.46
CA ASN A 478 14.60 -6.45 -21.74
C ASN A 478 13.07 -6.49 -21.79
N SER A 479 12.48 -6.94 -22.91
CA SER A 479 11.02 -7.13 -23.02
C SER A 479 10.61 -8.60 -22.88
N GLN A 480 9.44 -8.84 -22.29
CA GLN A 480 8.78 -10.16 -22.28
C GLN A 480 7.81 -10.29 -23.47
N GLU A 481 7.68 -11.47 -24.06
CA GLU A 481 6.80 -11.68 -25.23
C GLU A 481 5.32 -11.54 -24.84
N GLY A 482 4.60 -10.58 -25.47
CA GLY A 482 3.17 -10.34 -25.23
C GLY A 482 2.84 -9.60 -23.92
N VAL A 483 3.81 -8.86 -23.37
CA VAL A 483 3.58 -7.85 -22.32
C VAL A 483 3.54 -6.47 -22.98
N THR A 484 2.48 -5.70 -22.72
CA THR A 484 2.36 -4.31 -23.15
C THR A 484 3.24 -3.42 -22.28
N TYR A 485 4.03 -2.55 -22.92
CA TYR A 485 4.87 -1.56 -22.27
C TYR A 485 4.36 -0.14 -22.59
N HIS A 486 4.37 0.73 -21.59
CA HIS A 486 4.02 2.14 -21.70
C HIS A 486 5.27 2.99 -21.46
N LEU A 487 5.63 3.81 -22.44
CA LEU A 487 6.81 4.67 -22.46
C LEU A 487 6.35 6.12 -22.31
N LEU A 488 6.61 6.73 -21.16
CA LEU A 488 6.48 8.16 -20.95
C LEU A 488 7.79 8.84 -21.33
N LEU A 489 7.74 9.81 -22.24
CA LEU A 489 8.85 10.71 -22.52
C LEU A 489 8.56 12.10 -21.94
N HIS A 490 9.45 12.57 -21.09
CA HIS A 490 9.36 13.81 -20.34
C HIS A 490 10.73 14.52 -20.30
N GLY A 491 10.82 15.66 -19.66
CA GLY A 491 12.12 16.30 -19.37
C GLY A 491 12.71 15.90 -18.02
N GLN A 492 14.02 16.11 -17.90
CA GLN A 492 14.71 16.07 -16.60
C GLN A 492 14.72 17.45 -15.92
N GLY A 493 14.25 17.50 -14.68
CA GLY A 493 14.51 18.62 -13.77
C GLY A 493 15.71 18.33 -12.85
N PRO A 494 16.57 19.32 -12.55
CA PRO A 494 16.97 20.42 -13.44
C PRO A 494 17.85 19.89 -14.59
N SER A 495 17.82 20.54 -15.75
CA SER A 495 18.65 20.14 -16.89
C SER A 495 20.16 20.35 -16.67
N SER A 496 20.96 19.48 -17.28
CA SER A 496 22.43 19.56 -17.35
C SER A 496 22.92 20.66 -18.31
N LEU A 497 22.04 21.11 -19.19
CA LEU A 497 22.21 22.27 -20.05
C LEU A 497 22.00 23.54 -19.18
N ASN A 498 23.04 24.36 -19.03
CA ASN A 498 22.98 25.61 -18.24
C ASN A 498 22.10 26.70 -18.92
N ASP A 499 20.80 26.47 -19.09
CA ASP A 499 19.86 27.55 -19.40
C ASP A 499 19.48 28.28 -18.10
N THR A 500 19.62 29.60 -18.13
CA THR A 500 19.28 30.49 -17.02
C THR A 500 17.79 30.79 -16.90
N ASN A 501 16.95 30.21 -17.77
CA ASN A 501 15.50 30.28 -17.70
C ASN A 501 14.93 29.04 -17.00
N PHE A 502 14.32 29.23 -15.84
CA PHE A 502 13.47 28.24 -15.17
C PHE A 502 12.16 28.06 -15.97
N GLY A 503 12.20 27.27 -17.05
CA GLY A 503 11.03 26.94 -17.86
C GLY A 503 10.92 25.43 -18.07
N ASP A 504 10.13 24.78 -17.22
CA ASP A 504 9.43 23.48 -17.29
C ASP A 504 10.17 22.21 -17.80
N ASN A 505 11.41 22.32 -18.27
CA ASN A 505 12.20 21.31 -18.99
C ASN A 505 11.40 20.62 -20.11
N VAL A 506 10.73 21.41 -20.94
CA VAL A 506 9.97 20.93 -22.11
C VAL A 506 10.61 21.36 -23.43
N GLY A 507 10.30 20.66 -24.51
CA GLY A 507 10.81 20.98 -25.84
C GLY A 507 10.56 19.90 -26.89
N ASN A 508 11.08 20.16 -28.08
CA ASN A 508 11.07 19.23 -29.21
C ASN A 508 12.12 18.11 -29.01
N PHE A 509 11.81 16.89 -29.44
CA PHE A 509 12.73 15.74 -29.33
C PHE A 509 12.70 14.82 -30.56
N GLU A 510 13.76 14.02 -30.73
CA GLU A 510 13.81 12.87 -31.65
C GLU A 510 14.09 11.61 -30.83
N LEU A 511 13.28 10.56 -31.01
CA LEU A 511 13.46 9.27 -30.33
C LEU A 511 13.40 8.11 -31.33
N THR A 512 14.38 7.21 -31.27
CA THR A 512 14.35 5.92 -31.98
C THR A 512 14.11 4.79 -30.99
N VAL A 513 13.09 3.96 -31.23
CA VAL A 513 12.78 2.75 -30.45
C VAL A 513 12.87 1.56 -31.38
N ARG A 514 13.75 0.59 -31.12
CA ARG A 514 13.97 -0.56 -32.00
C ARG A 514 14.02 -1.88 -31.24
N SER A 515 13.43 -2.93 -31.80
CA SER A 515 13.61 -4.29 -31.27
C SER A 515 14.95 -4.86 -31.73
N LEU A 516 15.65 -5.54 -30.83
CA LEU A 516 16.85 -6.33 -31.17
C LEU A 516 16.51 -7.79 -31.52
N ALA A 517 15.26 -8.06 -31.88
CA ALA A 517 14.83 -9.36 -32.40
C ALA A 517 15.65 -9.75 -33.66
N PRO A 518 16.03 -11.03 -33.83
CA PRO A 518 16.66 -11.50 -35.05
C PRO A 518 15.73 -11.30 -36.25
N PRO A 519 16.20 -10.70 -37.36
CA PRO A 519 15.35 -10.44 -38.52
C PRO A 519 14.73 -11.74 -39.02
N SER A 520 13.40 -11.73 -39.17
CA SER A 520 12.65 -12.93 -39.56
C SER A 520 13.20 -13.52 -40.86
N ALA A 521 13.65 -14.78 -40.79
CA ALA A 521 14.33 -15.40 -41.92
C ALA A 521 13.41 -15.44 -43.15
N PRO A 522 13.82 -14.91 -44.33
CA PRO A 522 12.98 -14.94 -45.52
C PRO A 522 12.67 -16.41 -45.86
N PRO A 523 11.43 -16.72 -46.29
CA PRO A 523 10.97 -18.10 -46.45
C PRO A 523 11.91 -18.87 -47.38
N THR A 524 12.72 -19.76 -46.79
CA THR A 524 13.83 -20.40 -47.48
C THR A 524 13.31 -21.22 -48.66
N ALA A 525 13.52 -20.71 -49.88
CA ALA A 525 13.21 -21.45 -51.09
C ALA A 525 13.94 -22.80 -51.04
N ALA A 526 13.18 -23.89 -51.05
CA ALA A 526 13.72 -25.24 -50.84
C ALA A 526 14.85 -25.53 -51.85
N PRO A 527 16.01 -26.05 -51.41
CA PRO A 527 17.15 -26.24 -52.28
C PRO A 527 16.83 -27.26 -53.37
N ALA A 528 17.03 -26.87 -54.63
CA ALA A 528 16.83 -27.74 -55.78
C ALA A 528 17.72 -28.98 -55.68
N SER A 529 17.11 -30.15 -55.53
CA SER A 529 17.85 -31.41 -55.41
C SER A 529 18.44 -31.84 -56.75
N PHE A 530 19.75 -32.07 -56.76
CA PHE A 530 20.45 -32.67 -57.91
C PHE A 530 20.06 -34.14 -58.06
N ALA A 531 19.53 -34.50 -59.22
CA ALA A 531 19.22 -35.88 -59.57
C ALA A 531 20.40 -36.58 -60.28
N PRO A 532 20.69 -37.85 -59.99
CA PRO A 532 21.49 -38.72 -60.84
C PRO A 532 20.62 -39.62 -61.76
N SER A 533 21.11 -39.81 -62.98
CA SER A 533 20.52 -40.57 -64.09
C SER A 533 20.47 -42.11 -63.86
N ALA A 534 19.36 -42.77 -64.22
CA ALA A 534 19.30 -43.75 -65.34
C ALA A 534 18.02 -44.64 -65.39
N ALA A 535 17.16 -44.39 -66.40
CA ALA A 535 16.45 -45.31 -67.35
C ALA A 535 16.18 -46.83 -67.04
N PRO A 536 15.22 -47.51 -67.74
CA PRO A 536 14.12 -47.03 -68.61
C PRO A 536 12.73 -47.75 -68.51
N SER A 537 11.67 -47.00 -68.86
CA SER A 537 10.50 -47.37 -69.70
C SER A 537 9.59 -48.59 -69.38
N ILE A 538 8.25 -48.37 -69.37
CA ILE A 538 7.30 -48.82 -70.42
C ILE A 538 5.85 -48.34 -70.13
N ALA A 539 5.12 -47.96 -71.20
CA ALA A 539 3.65 -47.74 -71.34
C ALA A 539 2.96 -46.78 -70.33
N ALA A 540 2.56 -45.54 -70.69
CA ALA A 540 1.59 -45.09 -71.72
C ALA A 540 0.11 -45.14 -71.28
N MET A 541 -0.48 -43.97 -70.99
CA MET A 541 -1.75 -43.42 -71.54
C MET A 541 -2.30 -42.25 -70.71
N SER A 542 -2.23 -41.04 -71.27
CA SER A 542 -3.18 -39.93 -71.02
C SER A 542 -4.57 -40.31 -71.60
N PRO A 543 -5.72 -39.66 -71.25
CA PRO A 543 -5.82 -38.21 -71.00
C PRO A 543 -6.90 -37.72 -69.99
N SER A 544 -7.17 -36.41 -70.10
CA SER A 544 -8.39 -35.66 -69.72
C SER A 544 -8.66 -35.32 -68.25
N SER A 545 -8.44 -34.03 -67.93
CA SER A 545 -9.33 -33.24 -67.05
C SER A 545 -10.74 -33.16 -67.67
N PRO A 546 -11.79 -32.80 -66.89
CA PRO A 546 -12.05 -31.36 -66.72
C PRO A 546 -12.50 -30.91 -65.32
N ALA A 547 -12.22 -29.62 -65.09
CA ALA A 547 -12.83 -28.62 -64.22
C ALA A 547 -14.23 -28.88 -63.60
N GLN A 548 -14.41 -28.52 -62.31
CA GLN A 548 -15.21 -27.36 -61.82
C GLN A 548 -15.73 -27.52 -60.36
N GLU A 549 -15.76 -26.35 -59.69
CA GLU A 549 -16.70 -25.87 -58.66
C GLU A 549 -16.85 -26.54 -57.26
N GLU A 550 -16.47 -25.71 -56.27
CA GLU A 550 -17.15 -25.40 -54.99
C GLU A 550 -17.42 -26.44 -53.89
N SER A 551 -17.61 -25.89 -52.68
CA SER A 551 -18.22 -26.49 -51.48
C SER A 551 -17.44 -27.58 -50.73
N SER A 552 -16.81 -27.21 -49.60
CA SER A 552 -17.49 -27.30 -48.28
C SER A 552 -16.52 -27.15 -47.10
N LYS A 553 -16.94 -26.43 -46.05
CA LYS A 553 -16.25 -26.40 -44.75
C LYS A 553 -16.48 -27.73 -44.01
N SER A 554 -15.42 -28.47 -43.71
CA SER A 554 -15.49 -29.70 -42.91
C SER A 554 -15.68 -29.39 -41.43
N LYS A 555 -16.93 -29.43 -40.94
CA LYS A 555 -17.24 -29.39 -39.51
C LYS A 555 -16.76 -30.68 -38.83
N LYS A 556 -15.82 -30.58 -37.90
CA LYS A 556 -15.49 -31.67 -36.96
C LYS A 556 -16.65 -31.89 -35.98
N SER A 557 -16.95 -33.15 -35.68
CA SER A 557 -18.23 -33.59 -35.10
C SER A 557 -18.26 -33.55 -33.56
N ASN A 558 -18.85 -32.50 -32.98
CA ASN A 558 -19.17 -32.46 -31.53
C ASN A 558 -20.37 -33.36 -31.17
N LYS A 559 -20.10 -34.64 -30.86
CA LYS A 559 -21.13 -35.57 -30.33
C LYS A 559 -21.19 -35.65 -28.79
N ASN A 560 -20.18 -35.14 -28.09
CA ASN A 560 -20.09 -35.27 -26.63
C ASN A 560 -20.84 -34.14 -25.88
N LEU A 561 -20.99 -32.96 -26.48
CA LEU A 561 -21.61 -31.80 -25.83
C LEU A 561 -23.12 -31.97 -25.60
N TYR A 562 -23.83 -32.58 -26.57
CA TYR A 562 -25.27 -32.86 -26.43
C TYR A 562 -25.58 -33.91 -25.37
N TRP A 563 -24.66 -34.83 -25.08
CA TRP A 563 -24.85 -35.85 -24.03
C TRP A 563 -24.68 -35.26 -22.62
N LEU A 564 -23.73 -34.32 -22.46
CA LEU A 564 -23.54 -33.56 -21.21
C LEU A 564 -24.75 -32.65 -20.91
N LEU A 565 -25.26 -31.92 -21.90
CA LEU A 565 -26.45 -31.08 -21.73
C LEU A 565 -27.72 -31.87 -21.37
N LEU A 566 -27.88 -33.09 -21.92
CA LEU A 566 -29.00 -33.98 -21.58
C LEU A 566 -28.91 -34.54 -20.15
N LEU A 567 -27.69 -34.83 -19.67
CA LEU A 567 -27.45 -35.21 -18.28
C LEU A 567 -27.73 -34.06 -17.30
N LEU A 568 -27.32 -32.85 -17.65
CA LEU A 568 -27.55 -31.65 -16.84
C LEU A 568 -29.05 -31.33 -16.70
N LEU A 569 -29.81 -31.40 -17.80
CA LEU A 569 -31.27 -31.23 -17.80
C LEU A 569 -32.03 -32.30 -17.00
N LEU A 570 -31.46 -33.50 -16.83
CA LEU A 570 -32.04 -34.56 -15.99
C LEU A 570 -31.74 -34.40 -14.49
N LEU A 571 -30.73 -33.60 -14.11
CA LEU A 571 -30.34 -33.37 -12.71
C LEU A 571 -31.07 -32.19 -12.06
N ILE A 572 -31.45 -31.17 -12.85
CA ILE A 572 -32.20 -29.99 -12.37
C ILE A 572 -33.44 -30.33 -11.51
N PRO A 573 -34.32 -31.31 -11.85
CA PRO A 573 -35.49 -31.62 -11.02
C PRO A 573 -35.19 -32.36 -9.71
N LEU A 574 -33.95 -32.82 -9.47
CA LEU A 574 -33.57 -33.50 -8.22
C LEU A 574 -33.13 -32.53 -7.11
N VAL A 575 -32.63 -31.34 -7.46
CA VAL A 575 -32.19 -30.30 -6.52
C VAL A 575 -33.27 -29.92 -5.49
N PRO A 576 -34.53 -29.60 -5.87
CA PRO A 576 -35.56 -29.23 -4.88
C PRO A 576 -35.96 -30.39 -3.97
N ILE A 577 -35.77 -31.65 -4.38
CA ILE A 577 -36.07 -32.82 -3.55
C ILE A 577 -35.02 -32.97 -2.43
N VAL A 578 -33.74 -32.75 -2.74
CA VAL A 578 -32.66 -32.77 -1.74
C VAL A 578 -32.83 -31.65 -0.72
N VAL A 579 -33.14 -30.43 -1.18
CA VAL A 579 -33.41 -29.27 -0.29
C VAL A 579 -34.64 -29.51 0.60
N CYS A 580 -35.73 -30.08 0.06
CA CYS A 580 -36.90 -30.45 0.87
C CYS A 580 -36.63 -31.57 1.90
N CYS A 581 -35.71 -32.49 1.63
CA CYS A 581 -35.28 -33.50 2.61
C CYS A 581 -34.42 -32.88 3.72
N TYR A 582 -33.50 -31.96 3.37
CA TYR A 582 -32.65 -31.29 4.35
C TYR A 582 -33.46 -30.43 5.33
N LEU A 583 -34.38 -29.61 4.81
CA LEU A 583 -35.26 -28.74 5.62
C LEU A 583 -36.27 -29.49 6.49
N LYS A 584 -36.51 -30.79 6.23
CA LYS A 584 -37.34 -31.64 7.10
C LYS A 584 -36.55 -32.42 8.16
N CYS A 585 -35.23 -32.55 8.01
CA CYS A 585 -34.38 -33.17 9.02
C CYS A 585 -33.94 -32.22 10.14
N SER A 586 -33.81 -30.90 9.88
CA SER A 586 -33.44 -29.93 10.92
C SER A 586 -34.55 -29.68 11.96
N LYS A 587 -35.82 -30.00 11.64
CA LYS A 587 -36.98 -29.74 12.51
C LYS A 587 -37.42 -30.92 13.38
N SER A 588 -36.57 -31.94 13.57
CA SER A 588 -36.86 -33.12 14.41
C SER A 588 -35.73 -33.41 15.41
N LYS A 589 -35.45 -32.44 16.31
CA LYS A 589 -34.58 -32.68 17.48
C LYS A 589 -34.78 -31.69 18.63
N LYS A 590 -36.00 -31.61 19.18
CA LYS A 590 -36.32 -31.09 20.53
C LYS A 590 -37.78 -31.38 20.87
N GLU A 591 -38.05 -32.48 21.59
CA GLU A 591 -39.09 -32.65 22.64
C GLU A 591 -39.19 -34.10 23.16
N GLY A 592 -39.58 -34.25 24.44
CA GLY A 592 -39.66 -35.50 25.23
C GLY A 592 -38.34 -35.82 25.98
N ASP A 593 -38.29 -36.04 27.31
CA ASP A 593 -39.30 -36.12 28.40
C ASP A 593 -38.62 -35.65 29.73
N GLU A 594 -39.25 -35.47 30.91
CA GLU A 594 -40.57 -35.90 31.43
C GLU A 594 -41.32 -34.72 32.13
N THR A 595 -41.68 -34.82 33.43
CA THR A 595 -42.63 -33.91 34.13
C THR A 595 -42.30 -33.61 35.61
N LYS A 596 -42.95 -32.56 36.14
CA LYS A 596 -43.30 -32.18 37.56
C LYS A 596 -42.78 -30.80 37.96
N ASP A 597 -43.47 -29.98 38.75
CA ASP A 597 -44.77 -30.12 39.44
C ASP A 597 -45.50 -28.75 39.49
N ALA A 598 -46.81 -28.73 39.76
CA ALA A 598 -47.63 -27.52 39.64
C ALA A 598 -47.74 -26.68 40.94
N ARG A 599 -47.85 -25.34 40.79
CA ARG A 599 -48.85 -24.55 41.54
C ARG A 599 -49.11 -23.15 40.98
N GLU A 600 -50.40 -22.80 40.89
CA GLU A 600 -50.90 -21.43 40.72
C GLU A 600 -50.62 -20.57 41.96
N LEU A 601 -50.56 -19.25 41.78
CA LEU A 601 -51.24 -18.25 42.62
C LEU A 601 -51.19 -16.85 41.97
N ASP A 602 -52.36 -16.28 41.69
CA ASP A 602 -52.54 -14.84 41.36
C ASP A 602 -52.40 -13.98 42.63
N SER A 603 -51.89 -12.74 42.49
CA SER A 603 -52.52 -11.51 43.05
C SER A 603 -51.71 -10.23 42.80
N GLU A 604 -52.32 -9.31 42.05
CA GLU A 604 -52.52 -7.86 42.30
C GLU A 604 -51.57 -6.98 43.15
N GLU A 605 -51.46 -5.73 42.65
CA GLU A 605 -51.27 -4.43 43.33
C GLU A 605 -49.88 -3.95 43.83
N ALA A 606 -49.71 -2.63 43.68
CA ALA A 606 -48.59 -1.78 44.12
C ALA A 606 -49.18 -0.63 44.99
N PRO A 607 -48.48 0.48 45.32
CA PRO A 607 -47.07 0.75 45.63
C PRO A 607 -46.91 1.37 47.06
N SER A 608 -45.71 1.83 47.44
CA SER A 608 -45.40 3.10 48.20
C SER A 608 -44.24 3.04 49.22
N ASP A 609 -43.39 4.09 49.14
CA ASP A 609 -42.66 4.86 50.17
C ASP A 609 -42.05 4.20 51.44
N TYR A 610 -40.78 4.49 51.73
CA TYR A 610 -40.41 5.53 52.74
C TYR A 610 -38.89 5.87 52.82
N GLU A 611 -38.64 7.05 53.39
CA GLU A 611 -37.45 7.94 53.50
C GLU A 611 -36.10 7.45 54.12
N GLN A 612 -34.99 7.87 53.47
CA GLN A 612 -34.03 8.95 53.87
C GLN A 612 -33.08 8.89 55.13
N PHE A 613 -31.93 9.61 55.01
CA PHE A 613 -30.87 9.99 55.98
C PHE A 613 -29.81 8.93 56.38
N PHE A 614 -28.50 9.18 56.28
CA PHE A 614 -27.76 10.29 56.90
C PHE A 614 -26.54 10.81 56.09
N THR A 615 -26.17 12.08 56.35
CA THR A 615 -24.92 12.77 55.97
C THR A 615 -24.06 13.03 57.21
N GLU A 616 -22.73 13.07 57.08
CA GLU A 616 -21.88 13.76 58.08
C GLU A 616 -20.61 14.34 57.45
N GLU A 617 -20.33 15.62 57.75
CA GLU A 617 -19.12 16.37 57.38
C GLU A 617 -18.13 16.37 58.55
N MET A 618 -16.84 16.63 58.29
CA MET A 618 -15.97 17.25 59.31
C MET A 618 -14.83 18.09 58.70
N GLU A 619 -14.80 19.39 59.02
CA GLU A 619 -13.73 20.33 58.66
C GLU A 619 -12.49 20.22 59.58
N LEU A 620 -11.31 20.71 59.15
CA LEU A 620 -10.66 21.91 59.75
C LEU A 620 -9.24 22.27 59.22
N ASN A 621 -9.16 23.44 58.58
CA ASN A 621 -8.17 24.54 58.71
C ASN A 621 -6.63 24.43 58.56
N ILE A 622 -6.15 25.22 57.57
CA ILE A 622 -5.14 26.31 57.65
C ILE A 622 -3.65 25.97 57.85
N ASN A 623 -2.84 26.25 56.81
CA ASN A 623 -1.92 27.41 56.81
C ASN A 623 -1.46 27.81 55.40
N GLU A 624 -1.48 29.11 55.13
CA GLU A 624 -0.86 29.82 53.99
C GLU A 624 0.55 30.34 54.42
N PRO A 625 1.45 30.88 53.56
CA PRO A 625 1.21 32.16 52.86
C PRO A 625 1.92 32.41 51.49
N HIS A 626 1.37 33.37 50.72
CA HIS A 626 2.02 34.34 49.79
C HIS A 626 3.08 33.85 48.73
N VAL A 627 3.17 34.39 47.51
CA VAL A 627 3.19 35.81 47.07
C VAL A 627 2.56 35.94 45.66
N ALA A 628 2.02 37.10 45.32
CA ALA A 628 1.48 37.44 44.00
C ALA A 628 2.44 38.35 43.20
N GLU A 629 2.30 38.38 41.87
CA GLU A 629 2.34 39.65 41.11
C GLU A 629 1.65 39.53 39.75
N GLU A 630 1.12 40.66 39.27
CA GLU A 630 0.27 40.80 38.09
C GLU A 630 1.09 41.16 36.84
N MET A 631 0.54 40.93 35.63
CA MET A 631 0.91 41.73 34.46
C MET A 631 -0.33 42.15 33.67
N GLU A 632 -0.59 43.46 33.66
CA GLU A 632 -1.52 44.11 32.74
C GLU A 632 -0.91 44.32 31.34
N SER A 633 -1.79 44.53 30.37
CA SER A 633 -1.48 44.89 28.99
C SER A 633 -1.09 46.37 28.82
N THR A 634 -0.23 46.69 27.84
CA THR A 634 -0.57 47.55 26.66
C THR A 634 0.64 48.16 25.91
N SER A 635 0.69 47.89 24.60
CA SER A 635 0.97 48.83 23.47
C SER A 635 2.28 49.64 23.28
N THR A 636 2.51 49.96 22.00
CA THR A 636 3.33 51.02 21.37
C THR A 636 4.84 50.81 21.12
N ASP A 637 5.12 50.49 19.86
CA ASP A 637 5.87 51.29 18.86
C ASP A 637 7.39 51.56 18.97
N ASP A 638 7.98 51.54 17.77
CA ASP A 638 9.13 52.31 17.26
C ASP A 638 10.60 51.91 17.59
N ASP A 639 11.20 51.28 16.58
CA ASP A 639 12.36 51.76 15.80
C ASP A 639 13.83 51.33 16.11
N SER A 640 14.54 51.16 14.99
CA SER A 640 16.00 51.28 14.79
C SER A 640 16.98 50.18 15.24
N SER A 641 17.47 49.43 14.24
CA SER A 641 18.89 49.14 13.92
C SER A 641 19.93 49.03 15.08
N SER A 642 20.79 48.01 15.12
CA SER A 642 21.86 47.86 14.12
C SER A 642 22.81 46.68 14.41
N ASN A 643 23.27 46.04 13.32
CA ASN A 643 24.59 45.45 13.07
C ASN A 643 25.41 44.69 14.14
N SER A 644 26.01 43.60 13.64
CA SER A 644 27.40 43.15 13.91
C SER A 644 27.65 42.47 15.28
N SER A 645 28.53 41.48 15.41
CA SER A 645 29.42 40.85 14.42
C SER A 645 30.10 39.59 15.00
N ASP A 646 30.68 38.82 14.09
CA ASP A 646 31.94 38.07 14.24
C ASP A 646 32.02 36.90 15.24
N ASP A 647 31.99 35.70 14.65
CA ASP A 647 33.13 34.77 14.53
C ASP A 647 33.80 34.09 15.74
N ASP A 648 33.94 32.78 15.53
CA ASP A 648 35.13 31.96 15.72
C ASP A 648 35.64 31.57 17.12
N SER A 649 35.44 30.26 17.37
CA SER A 649 36.52 29.31 17.74
C SER A 649 37.02 29.37 19.20
N LEU A 650 37.15 28.24 19.91
CA LEU A 650 38.13 27.21 19.62
C LEU A 650 37.87 25.94 20.44
N SER A 651 38.29 24.81 19.86
CA SER A 651 38.42 23.50 20.48
C SER A 651 39.13 23.49 21.85
N SER A 652 38.75 22.56 22.73
CA SER A 652 39.70 21.51 23.15
C SER A 652 39.01 20.29 23.78
N SER A 653 39.56 19.12 23.48
CA SER A 653 39.17 17.81 23.98
C SER A 653 39.58 17.56 25.43
N THR A 654 38.77 16.80 26.18
CA THR A 654 39.29 15.74 27.06
C THR A 654 38.25 14.63 27.25
N SER A 655 38.70 13.39 27.26
CA SER A 655 37.93 12.14 27.39
C SER A 655 37.71 11.72 28.85
N THR A 656 36.91 10.66 29.01
CA THR A 656 36.55 9.87 30.24
C THR A 656 35.43 10.51 31.08
N ASP A 657 34.31 9.84 31.37
CA ASP A 657 34.16 8.43 31.78
C ASP A 657 32.88 7.75 31.23
N ASP A 658 32.93 6.43 31.02
CA ASP A 658 31.78 5.58 30.67
C ASP A 658 30.97 5.21 31.93
N ASP A 659 29.88 5.92 32.21
CA ASP A 659 28.93 5.51 33.25
C ASP A 659 27.96 4.44 32.72
N SER A 660 28.30 3.18 32.95
CA SER A 660 27.41 2.04 32.73
C SER A 660 26.23 2.09 33.72
N LEU A 661 25.08 2.57 33.26
CA LEU A 661 23.84 2.62 34.04
C LEU A 661 23.30 1.20 34.32
N SER A 662 23.44 0.77 35.56
CA SER A 662 22.69 -0.36 36.13
C SER A 662 21.27 0.08 36.48
N ILE A 663 20.25 -0.62 35.98
CA ILE A 663 18.84 -0.37 36.31
C ILE A 663 18.22 -1.57 37.05
N SER A 664 17.24 -1.25 37.90
CA SER A 664 16.61 -2.07 38.94
C SER A 664 16.29 -3.53 38.56
N THR A 665 16.62 -4.44 39.48
CA THR A 665 16.01 -5.77 39.57
C THR A 665 15.04 -5.78 40.75
N ASP A 666 13.78 -5.46 40.49
CA ASP A 666 12.68 -5.82 41.38
C ASP A 666 11.84 -6.90 40.67
N ASP A 667 11.49 -7.96 41.41
CA ASP A 667 10.65 -9.10 41.03
C ASP A 667 11.12 -10.18 40.02
N VAL A 668 12.41 -10.30 39.70
CA VAL A 668 12.97 -11.55 39.11
C VAL A 668 14.11 -12.14 39.95
N SER A 669 13.77 -13.10 40.82
CA SER A 669 14.77 -13.84 41.61
C SER A 669 15.21 -15.15 40.93
N ASN A 670 16.52 -15.26 40.63
CA ASN A 670 17.27 -16.46 40.19
C ASN A 670 17.42 -16.76 38.68
N ILE A 671 18.07 -15.87 37.91
CA ILE A 671 18.70 -16.28 36.64
C ILE A 671 19.98 -17.08 36.93
N LYS A 672 20.05 -18.36 36.51
CA LYS A 672 21.23 -19.22 36.61
C LYS A 672 21.81 -19.53 35.22
N ILE A 673 23.04 -19.10 34.97
CA ILE A 673 23.74 -19.37 33.70
C ILE A 673 24.47 -20.73 33.77
N GLY A 674 24.13 -21.65 32.86
CA GLY A 674 24.69 -23.01 32.79
C GLY A 674 25.20 -23.38 31.39
N LYS A 675 26.05 -24.41 31.30
CA LYS A 675 26.48 -24.98 30.01
C LYS A 675 25.52 -26.11 29.60
N PHE A 676 24.79 -25.90 28.51
CA PHE A 676 23.93 -26.90 27.90
C PHE A 676 24.65 -27.67 26.78
N GLY A 677 24.23 -28.89 26.52
CA GLY A 677 24.69 -29.70 25.40
C GLY A 677 23.51 -30.18 24.56
N ASN A 678 23.60 -29.96 23.24
CA ASN A 678 22.76 -30.54 22.18
C ASN A 678 21.24 -30.70 22.46
N CYS A 679 20.62 -29.75 23.14
CA CYS A 679 19.17 -29.55 23.11
C CYS A 679 18.86 -28.29 22.30
N VAL A 680 18.16 -28.45 21.18
CA VAL A 680 17.66 -27.36 20.34
C VAL A 680 16.19 -27.68 20.06
N CYS A 681 15.28 -26.78 20.43
CA CYS A 681 13.88 -26.90 20.03
C CYS A 681 13.78 -26.48 18.55
N SER A 682 13.02 -27.24 17.77
CA SER A 682 12.85 -27.06 16.32
C SER A 682 11.76 -26.06 15.98
#